data_AF-A0A496Q6Z5-F1
#
_entry.id   AF-A0A496Q6Z5-F1
#
_cell.length_a   1.000
_cell.length_b   1.000
_cell.length_c   1.000
_cell.angle_alpha   90.00
_cell.angle_beta   90.00
_cell.angle_gamma   90.00
#
_symmetry.space_group_name_H-M   'P 1'
#
loop_
_entity.id
_entity.type
_entity.pdbx_description
1 polymer ?
#
loop_
_entity_poly.entity_id
_entity_poly.type
_entity_poly.pdbx_seq_one_letter_code
_entity_poly.pdbx_strand_id
1 'polypeptide(L)'
;MGTVDIEGYRGLNSSTKYVYSGTYSYHVIANSSTAYVYGGRSSISNNFATNLGSGVFLNFSVYPVEVGPGRGYGIVLTFDDGFWLANGTFIETVVLGFWVGSACPSNETTDAKIERNFLISSVTANTWNTFSVNITKYLEAVVGASNLREGWSFSDDYNYIYNYGEAYVRTEAFFDRVIVYVKDAPADFDGLWKKREEGMKTYWSDTFRFYPAVEFSSHKHMNYFVYNETPYVRSAMFADEYEVVQWAHKQGYPISVNHPGTTSDYSLGAQGVIDNNAWGADLLEVWNGKRKAYYNTVWDALLSKGVIIMGVTGADSHSTVPEGDLCTVVYSPSIEAGDILKSLYEGRCFIAANNFTGKLIFNIKPSCEPYPARYIVPSNGTATLYLKIDKGLQSGWKLCWIRNGTYFLNETITGDSLEVYKEFVMSSDVEYYRVEIRGANNKIIALSEPIFFKNVKLHSWYYGLHLATYITETGRNYTTDTLAFVPLSFSDGWLIINVSMSVKGQLHLYVPWTDNYTTVILPNGTQIILNQVTPQIVTLPSIMGIIKLIHGCKYGDVYFFTKSEILTSSFSKTQLYVELSAPGGVDSTIVIYTSDYGRPTVVKRTDTGKILDVVPSLSHLDQYTDCWYYNSETKTLYVKVRHHSAVPIIVSWEPLEVEEASAFTRVQWEKYLLIILIPLVAVIILAAALTIWYKKRQAV
;
A
#
# COMPACT_ATOMS: atom_id res chain seq x y z
N MET A 1 10.14 -23.84 -33.91
CA MET A 1 8.80 -23.98 -34.51
C MET A 1 8.09 -25.16 -33.84
N GLY A 2 7.40 -24.89 -32.73
CA GLY A 2 6.58 -25.90 -32.06
C GLY A 2 5.22 -25.96 -32.75
N THR A 3 4.81 -27.15 -33.17
CA THR A 3 3.42 -27.44 -33.49
C THR A 3 2.58 -27.28 -32.22
N VAL A 4 1.66 -26.32 -32.21
CA VAL A 4 0.62 -26.25 -31.19
C VAL A 4 -0.41 -27.31 -31.54
N ASP A 5 -0.45 -28.37 -30.74
CA ASP A 5 -1.51 -29.37 -30.79
C ASP A 5 -2.83 -28.70 -30.39
N ILE A 6 -3.85 -28.91 -31.21
CA ILE A 6 -5.22 -28.49 -30.93
C ILE A 6 -5.81 -29.48 -29.93
N GLU A 7 -5.34 -29.48 -28.69
CA GLU A 7 -5.95 -30.25 -27.59
C GLU A 7 -6.90 -29.41 -26.71
N GLY A 8 -6.99 -28.10 -26.98
CA GLY A 8 -7.59 -27.13 -26.06
C GLY A 8 -9.05 -26.73 -26.30
N TYR A 9 -9.96 -27.63 -26.69
CA TYR A 9 -11.39 -27.55 -26.32
C TYR A 9 -12.16 -28.75 -26.92
N ARG A 10 -12.72 -29.62 -26.07
CA ARG A 10 -13.70 -30.64 -26.47
C ARG A 10 -15.03 -29.97 -26.81
N GLY A 11 -15.11 -29.29 -27.95
CA GLY A 11 -16.33 -28.73 -28.52
C GLY A 11 -17.00 -29.70 -29.50
N LEU A 12 -18.32 -29.65 -29.61
CA LEU A 12 -19.27 -30.58 -30.27
C LEU A 12 -19.03 -31.01 -31.74
N ASN A 13 -17.90 -30.65 -32.38
CA ASN A 13 -17.67 -30.81 -33.83
C ASN A 13 -16.30 -31.41 -34.23
N SER A 14 -15.60 -32.12 -33.32
CA SER A 14 -14.34 -32.83 -33.66
C SER A 14 -14.62 -34.20 -34.28
N SER A 15 -13.93 -34.52 -35.38
CA SER A 15 -14.08 -35.79 -36.11
C SER A 15 -12.76 -36.54 -36.24
N THR A 16 -12.80 -37.87 -36.06
CA THR A 16 -11.71 -38.80 -36.41
C THR A 16 -11.75 -39.25 -37.88
N LYS A 17 -12.82 -38.89 -38.61
CA LYS A 17 -12.97 -39.13 -40.04
C LYS A 17 -12.37 -37.95 -40.81
N TYR A 18 -11.57 -38.28 -41.83
CA TYR A 18 -10.79 -37.34 -42.65
C TYR A 18 -9.96 -36.40 -41.76
N VAL A 19 -8.83 -36.91 -41.27
CA VAL A 19 -7.86 -36.16 -40.47
C VAL A 19 -6.66 -35.79 -41.33
N TYR A 20 -6.24 -34.52 -41.33
CA TYR A 20 -5.03 -34.09 -42.04
C TYR A 20 -3.80 -34.24 -41.16
N SER A 21 -3.91 -33.81 -39.89
CA SER A 21 -2.84 -33.93 -38.89
C SER A 21 -3.38 -34.12 -37.48
N GLY A 22 -2.56 -34.73 -36.61
CA GLY A 22 -2.98 -35.02 -35.23
C GLY A 22 -4.04 -36.12 -35.16
N THR A 23 -4.94 -36.00 -34.19
CA THR A 23 -5.95 -37.04 -33.87
C THR A 23 -7.34 -36.71 -34.42
N TYR A 24 -7.64 -35.44 -34.66
CA TYR A 24 -8.98 -34.97 -35.05
C TYR A 24 -8.89 -33.82 -36.06
N SER A 25 -9.89 -33.69 -36.92
CA SER A 25 -10.17 -32.47 -37.69
C SER A 25 -11.52 -31.87 -37.30
N TYR A 26 -11.70 -30.58 -37.56
CA TYR A 26 -12.97 -29.89 -37.33
C TYR A 26 -13.97 -30.24 -38.42
N HIS A 27 -15.13 -30.79 -38.05
CA HIS A 27 -16.19 -31.15 -38.97
C HIS A 27 -17.28 -30.09 -38.97
N VAL A 28 -17.57 -29.52 -40.13
CA VAL A 28 -18.62 -28.50 -40.29
C VAL A 28 -19.63 -28.98 -41.32
N ILE A 29 -20.91 -28.93 -40.95
CA ILE A 29 -22.04 -29.22 -41.84
C ILE A 29 -23.01 -28.05 -41.79
N ALA A 30 -23.43 -27.55 -42.95
CA ALA A 30 -24.52 -26.60 -43.09
C ALA A 30 -25.69 -27.23 -43.85
N ASN A 31 -26.85 -27.32 -43.18
CA ASN A 31 -28.11 -27.83 -43.70
C ASN A 31 -29.27 -26.91 -43.26
N SER A 32 -29.48 -25.74 -43.88
CA SER A 32 -30.65 -24.90 -43.55
C SER A 32 -31.23 -24.11 -44.72
N SER A 33 -32.51 -23.75 -44.56
CA SER A 33 -33.29 -22.82 -45.39
C SER A 33 -32.83 -21.36 -45.27
N THR A 34 -31.82 -21.10 -44.45
CA THR A 34 -31.15 -19.82 -44.22
C THR A 34 -29.69 -19.97 -44.65
N ALA A 35 -29.16 -19.02 -45.41
CA ALA A 35 -27.85 -19.03 -46.08
C ALA A 35 -26.61 -19.07 -45.14
N TYR A 36 -26.79 -19.30 -43.84
CA TYR A 36 -25.75 -19.25 -42.82
C TYR A 36 -25.95 -20.37 -41.80
N VAL A 37 -24.98 -21.26 -41.67
CA VAL A 37 -24.90 -22.19 -40.53
C VAL A 37 -23.58 -21.98 -39.82
N TYR A 38 -23.68 -21.65 -38.54
CA TYR A 38 -22.57 -21.50 -37.61
C TYR A 38 -21.88 -22.86 -37.40
N GLY A 39 -20.71 -23.06 -38.01
CA GLY A 39 -19.71 -24.00 -37.51
C GLY A 39 -19.08 -23.41 -36.26
N GLY A 40 -18.95 -24.21 -35.19
CA GLY A 40 -18.62 -23.72 -33.84
C GLY A 40 -17.33 -22.90 -33.70
N ARG A 41 -17.21 -22.20 -32.55
CA ARG A 41 -15.98 -21.53 -32.08
C ARG A 41 -14.83 -22.53 -32.07
N SER A 42 -13.76 -22.23 -32.79
CA SER A 42 -12.47 -22.91 -32.66
C SER A 42 -11.43 -21.87 -32.29
N SER A 43 -10.64 -22.12 -31.25
CA SER A 43 -9.43 -21.35 -30.99
C SER A 43 -8.49 -21.53 -32.19
N ILE A 44 -8.35 -20.50 -33.01
CA ILE A 44 -7.27 -20.44 -33.99
C ILE A 44 -5.98 -20.48 -33.19
N SER A 45 -5.07 -21.41 -33.51
CA SER A 45 -3.77 -21.45 -32.84
C SER A 45 -2.98 -20.21 -33.27
N ASN A 46 -3.02 -19.17 -32.46
CA ASN A 46 -2.23 -17.97 -32.64
C ASN A 46 -0.81 -18.30 -32.20
N ASN A 47 0.11 -18.45 -33.16
CA ASN A 47 1.52 -18.41 -32.80
C ASN A 47 1.80 -17.00 -32.26
N PHE A 48 2.33 -16.95 -31.03
CA PHE A 48 2.66 -15.74 -30.29
C PHE A 48 3.05 -14.57 -31.21
N ALA A 49 2.20 -13.53 -31.21
CA ALA A 49 2.29 -12.29 -31.98
C ALA A 49 1.71 -12.30 -33.39
N THR A 50 0.52 -11.72 -33.50
CA THR A 50 -0.05 -11.24 -34.75
C THR A 50 0.01 -9.72 -34.78
N ASN A 51 1.21 -9.15 -34.92
CA ASN A 51 1.34 -7.71 -35.16
C ASN A 51 1.02 -7.47 -36.65
N LEU A 52 -0.19 -6.99 -36.97
CA LEU A 52 -0.68 -6.99 -38.36
C LEU A 52 0.01 -6.00 -39.31
N GLY A 53 0.95 -5.20 -38.81
CA GLY A 53 1.88 -4.41 -39.63
C GLY A 53 3.00 -5.23 -40.28
N SER A 54 3.23 -6.49 -39.88
CA SER A 54 4.31 -7.33 -40.40
C SER A 54 3.81 -8.64 -40.99
N GLY A 55 3.53 -8.65 -42.30
CA GLY A 55 3.38 -9.86 -43.13
C GLY A 55 2.73 -11.06 -42.44
N VAL A 56 1.48 -10.92 -42.02
CA VAL A 56 0.71 -11.97 -41.33
C VAL A 56 0.08 -12.91 -42.35
N PHE A 57 0.18 -14.22 -42.10
CA PHE A 57 -0.34 -15.28 -42.95
C PHE A 57 -1.32 -16.18 -42.21
N LEU A 58 -2.37 -16.57 -42.91
CA LEU A 58 -3.30 -17.64 -42.54
C LEU A 58 -2.97 -18.87 -43.38
N ASN A 59 -2.61 -19.97 -42.72
CA ASN A 59 -2.59 -21.28 -43.33
C ASN A 59 -3.82 -22.06 -42.87
N PHE A 60 -4.45 -22.80 -43.78
CA PHE A 60 -5.51 -23.75 -43.45
C PHE A 60 -5.60 -24.85 -44.49
N SER A 61 -6.09 -26.01 -44.08
CA SER A 61 -6.44 -27.12 -44.97
C SER A 61 -7.92 -27.44 -44.84
N VAL A 62 -8.57 -27.74 -45.96
CA VAL A 62 -9.98 -28.09 -46.02
C VAL A 62 -10.21 -29.33 -46.90
N TYR A 63 -11.03 -30.25 -46.41
CA TYR A 63 -11.54 -31.42 -47.11
C TYR A 63 -13.04 -31.22 -47.35
N PRO A 64 -13.44 -30.66 -48.50
CA PRO A 64 -14.85 -30.52 -48.84
C PRO A 64 -15.40 -31.86 -49.30
N VAL A 65 -16.50 -32.32 -48.71
CA VAL A 65 -17.19 -33.56 -49.14
C VAL A 65 -17.90 -33.33 -50.48
N GLU A 66 -18.35 -32.10 -50.73
CA GLU A 66 -19.08 -31.68 -51.92
C GLU A 66 -18.45 -30.42 -52.52
N VAL A 67 -18.50 -30.25 -53.84
CA VAL A 67 -18.14 -28.98 -54.50
C VAL A 67 -19.15 -28.72 -55.63
N GLY A 68 -19.41 -27.45 -55.93
CA GLY A 68 -20.37 -27.06 -56.96
C GLY A 68 -20.97 -25.68 -56.66
N PRO A 69 -21.80 -25.14 -57.57
CA PRO A 69 -22.36 -23.79 -57.47
C PRO A 69 -22.97 -23.50 -56.09
N GLY A 70 -22.78 -22.28 -55.61
CA GLY A 70 -23.30 -21.82 -54.33
C GLY A 70 -22.60 -22.37 -53.08
N ARG A 71 -21.51 -23.13 -53.22
CA ARG A 71 -20.76 -23.69 -52.07
C ARG A 71 -19.47 -22.92 -51.77
N GLY A 72 -19.28 -22.58 -50.51
CA GLY A 72 -18.09 -21.92 -49.98
C GLY A 72 -17.63 -22.56 -48.67
N TYR A 73 -16.33 -22.54 -48.43
CA TYR A 73 -15.68 -23.06 -47.23
C TYR A 73 -14.68 -22.01 -46.78
N GLY A 74 -14.80 -21.49 -45.56
CA GLY A 74 -14.05 -20.29 -45.20
C GLY A 74 -13.62 -20.20 -43.75
N ILE A 75 -12.59 -19.38 -43.57
CA ILE A 75 -12.09 -18.93 -42.27
C ILE A 75 -12.40 -17.45 -42.17
N VAL A 76 -13.06 -17.04 -41.09
CA VAL A 76 -13.38 -15.65 -40.82
C VAL A 76 -12.55 -15.18 -39.63
N LEU A 77 -11.82 -14.09 -39.86
CA LEU A 77 -10.99 -13.43 -38.88
C LEU A 77 -11.62 -12.10 -38.52
N THR A 78 -11.76 -11.85 -37.22
CA THR A 78 -12.40 -10.65 -36.71
C THR A 78 -11.42 -9.83 -35.88
N PHE A 79 -11.39 -8.54 -36.19
CA PHE A 79 -10.72 -7.49 -35.45
C PHE A 79 -11.83 -6.73 -34.72
N ASP A 80 -12.29 -7.28 -33.61
CA ASP A 80 -13.17 -6.60 -32.66
C ASP A 80 -12.28 -5.98 -31.59
N ASP A 81 -12.68 -4.80 -31.09
CA ASP A 81 -12.08 -3.98 -30.00
C ASP A 81 -11.75 -2.53 -30.40
N GLY A 82 -12.05 -2.15 -31.64
CA GLY A 82 -11.98 -0.76 -32.09
C GLY A 82 -10.57 -0.27 -32.38
N PHE A 83 -10.31 0.24 -33.59
CA PHE A 83 -9.01 0.77 -33.97
C PHE A 83 -9.09 2.13 -34.63
N TRP A 84 -8.09 2.95 -34.32
CA TRP A 84 -7.87 4.23 -34.94
C TRP A 84 -6.98 4.05 -36.17
N LEU A 85 -7.54 4.39 -37.33
CA LEU A 85 -6.78 4.56 -38.55
C LEU A 85 -5.80 5.72 -38.40
N ALA A 86 -4.72 5.73 -39.20
CA ALA A 86 -3.72 6.78 -39.14
C ALA A 86 -4.28 8.20 -39.38
N ASN A 87 -5.38 8.29 -40.13
CA ASN A 87 -6.11 9.53 -40.38
C ASN A 87 -7.04 9.98 -39.23
N GLY A 88 -7.07 9.26 -38.10
CA GLY A 88 -7.90 9.59 -36.94
C GLY A 88 -9.36 9.12 -37.06
N THR A 89 -9.69 8.18 -37.96
CA THR A 89 -11.02 7.55 -38.00
C THR A 89 -11.04 6.33 -37.08
N PHE A 90 -12.06 6.21 -36.23
CA PHE A 90 -12.29 5.00 -35.43
C PHE A 90 -13.20 4.03 -36.17
N ILE A 91 -12.84 2.75 -36.20
CA ILE A 91 -13.68 1.66 -36.70
C ILE A 91 -13.80 0.64 -35.58
N GLU A 92 -15.03 0.26 -35.22
CA GLU A 92 -15.31 -0.66 -34.11
C GLU A 92 -14.91 -2.10 -34.46
N THR A 93 -15.25 -2.54 -35.67
CA THR A 93 -15.04 -3.92 -36.12
C THR A 93 -14.56 -3.97 -37.57
N VAL A 94 -13.52 -4.78 -37.84
CA VAL A 94 -13.22 -5.28 -39.20
C VAL A 94 -13.37 -6.80 -39.21
N VAL A 95 -14.03 -7.32 -40.25
CA VAL A 95 -14.19 -8.76 -40.48
C VAL A 95 -13.59 -9.09 -41.84
N LEU A 96 -12.66 -10.03 -41.88
CA LEU A 96 -12.09 -10.57 -43.12
C LEU A 96 -12.45 -12.05 -43.25
N GLY A 97 -13.27 -12.37 -44.23
CA GLY A 97 -13.61 -13.74 -44.58
C GLY A 97 -12.78 -14.25 -45.76
N PHE A 98 -12.10 -15.38 -45.59
CA PHE A 98 -11.32 -16.03 -46.61
C PHE A 98 -11.99 -17.33 -47.02
N TRP A 99 -12.58 -17.36 -48.22
CA TRP A 99 -13.44 -18.42 -48.69
C TRP A 99 -12.84 -19.16 -49.87
N VAL A 100 -13.07 -20.45 -49.97
CA VAL A 100 -12.72 -21.29 -51.13
C VAL A 100 -13.94 -22.06 -51.61
N GLY A 101 -13.95 -22.44 -52.89
CA GLY A 101 -15.12 -23.01 -53.54
C GLY A 101 -15.63 -22.11 -54.67
N SER A 102 -16.94 -21.98 -54.79
CA SER A 102 -17.58 -21.18 -55.85
C SER A 102 -18.41 -20.01 -55.34
N ALA A 103 -18.60 -19.88 -54.02
CA ALA A 103 -19.41 -18.81 -53.44
C ALA A 103 -18.89 -18.40 -52.06
N CYS A 104 -19.23 -17.17 -51.65
CA CYS A 104 -19.01 -16.64 -50.31
C CYS A 104 -20.16 -15.69 -49.95
N PRO A 105 -20.32 -15.32 -48.66
CA PRO A 105 -21.27 -14.29 -48.25
C PRO A 105 -21.00 -12.93 -48.92
N SER A 106 -22.02 -12.08 -48.94
CA SER A 106 -21.90 -10.68 -49.38
C SER A 106 -21.03 -9.85 -48.43
N ASN A 107 -20.47 -8.76 -48.94
CA ASN A 107 -19.75 -7.77 -48.12
C ASN A 107 -20.73 -6.82 -47.42
N GLU A 108 -20.34 -6.28 -46.27
CA GLU A 108 -21.10 -5.29 -45.51
C GLU A 108 -20.20 -4.12 -45.11
N THR A 109 -20.71 -2.89 -45.14
CA THR A 109 -20.03 -1.71 -44.58
C THR A 109 -21.05 -0.83 -43.89
N THR A 110 -20.80 -0.52 -42.62
CA THR A 110 -21.53 0.45 -41.82
C THR A 110 -20.53 1.41 -41.18
N ASP A 111 -21.03 2.43 -40.48
CA ASP A 111 -20.17 3.38 -39.76
C ASP A 111 -19.34 2.71 -38.64
N ALA A 112 -19.82 1.58 -38.11
CA ALA A 112 -19.14 0.83 -37.04
C ALA A 112 -18.35 -0.39 -37.55
N LYS A 113 -18.73 -0.97 -38.70
CA LYS A 113 -18.24 -2.28 -39.14
C LYS A 113 -17.82 -2.29 -40.61
N ILE A 114 -16.66 -2.86 -40.91
CA ILE A 114 -16.24 -3.20 -42.28
C ILE A 114 -16.08 -4.71 -42.41
N GLU A 115 -16.95 -5.37 -43.18
CA GLU A 115 -16.85 -6.79 -43.50
C GLU A 115 -16.51 -7.02 -44.98
N ARG A 116 -15.45 -7.79 -45.23
CA ARG A 116 -15.01 -8.15 -46.57
C ARG A 116 -14.75 -9.65 -46.67
N ASN A 117 -15.50 -10.30 -47.54
CA ASN A 117 -15.41 -11.70 -47.89
C ASN A 117 -14.69 -11.84 -49.23
N PHE A 118 -13.63 -12.64 -49.26
CA PHE A 118 -12.76 -12.87 -50.41
C PHE A 118 -12.86 -14.33 -50.84
N LEU A 119 -13.26 -14.56 -52.09
CA LEU A 119 -13.14 -15.88 -52.72
C LEU A 119 -11.71 -16.06 -53.24
N ILE A 120 -10.95 -16.94 -52.58
CA ILE A 120 -9.51 -17.11 -52.78
C ILE A 120 -9.19 -18.07 -53.91
N SER A 121 -9.86 -19.22 -53.97
CA SER A 121 -9.63 -20.25 -54.98
C SER A 121 -10.77 -21.25 -55.04
N SER A 122 -10.84 -22.00 -56.14
CA SER A 122 -11.65 -23.22 -56.21
C SER A 122 -11.01 -24.37 -55.40
N VAL A 123 -11.82 -25.39 -55.09
CA VAL A 123 -11.41 -26.62 -54.38
C VAL A 123 -11.87 -27.85 -55.13
N THR A 124 -11.20 -28.98 -54.88
CA THR A 124 -11.63 -30.30 -55.34
C THR A 124 -12.30 -31.06 -54.21
N ALA A 125 -13.46 -31.67 -54.48
CA ALA A 125 -14.17 -32.51 -53.51
C ALA A 125 -13.37 -33.76 -53.14
N ASN A 126 -13.59 -34.27 -51.93
CA ASN A 126 -13.06 -35.53 -51.41
C ASN A 126 -11.53 -35.63 -51.40
N THR A 127 -10.84 -34.49 -51.34
CA THR A 127 -9.40 -34.39 -51.12
C THR A 127 -9.07 -33.21 -50.22
N TRP A 128 -7.93 -33.25 -49.56
CA TRP A 128 -7.41 -32.10 -48.83
C TRP A 128 -6.91 -31.04 -49.80
N ASN A 129 -7.30 -29.79 -49.55
CA ASN A 129 -6.87 -28.60 -50.26
C ASN A 129 -6.21 -27.68 -49.22
N THR A 130 -4.97 -27.24 -49.44
CA THR A 130 -4.20 -26.43 -48.48
C THR A 130 -3.93 -25.05 -49.06
N PHE A 131 -4.11 -24.02 -48.22
CA PHE A 131 -3.99 -22.63 -48.60
C PHE A 131 -3.06 -21.86 -47.67
N SER A 132 -2.40 -20.84 -48.22
CA SER A 132 -1.64 -19.85 -47.48
C SER A 132 -2.02 -18.46 -47.99
N VAL A 133 -2.55 -17.62 -47.09
CA VAL A 133 -3.14 -16.32 -47.42
C VAL A 133 -2.40 -15.23 -46.65
N ASN A 134 -1.85 -14.24 -47.35
CA ASN A 134 -1.27 -13.05 -46.72
C ASN A 134 -2.40 -12.11 -46.27
N ILE A 135 -2.82 -12.23 -45.02
CA ILE A 135 -3.90 -11.44 -44.41
C ILE A 135 -3.57 -9.95 -44.44
N THR A 136 -2.30 -9.57 -44.18
CA THR A 136 -1.88 -8.17 -44.15
C THR A 136 -2.22 -7.46 -45.46
N LYS A 137 -1.94 -8.10 -46.62
CA LYS A 137 -2.29 -7.52 -47.93
C LYS A 137 -3.79 -7.27 -48.11
N TYR A 138 -4.63 -8.19 -47.61
CA TYR A 138 -6.08 -8.02 -47.70
C TYR A 138 -6.55 -6.92 -46.76
N LEU A 139 -6.01 -6.87 -45.54
CA LEU A 139 -6.32 -5.80 -44.59
C LEU A 139 -5.92 -4.43 -45.15
N GLU A 140 -4.72 -4.30 -45.74
CA GLU A 140 -4.27 -3.09 -46.45
C GLU A 140 -5.26 -2.64 -47.53
N ALA A 141 -5.84 -3.58 -48.27
CA ALA A 141 -6.83 -3.27 -49.29
C ALA A 141 -8.17 -2.80 -48.72
N VAL A 142 -8.50 -3.20 -47.49
CA VAL A 142 -9.74 -2.81 -46.80
C VAL A 142 -9.61 -1.45 -46.11
N VAL A 143 -8.54 -1.24 -45.35
CA VAL A 143 -8.38 -0.03 -44.51
C VAL A 143 -7.41 1.00 -45.09
N GLY A 144 -6.66 0.64 -46.12
CA GLY A 144 -5.59 1.45 -46.72
C GLY A 144 -4.23 1.21 -46.04
N ALA A 145 -3.20 0.94 -46.84
CA ALA A 145 -1.85 0.63 -46.34
C ALA A 145 -1.25 1.73 -45.44
N SER A 146 -1.52 3.01 -45.75
CA SER A 146 -1.08 4.14 -44.92
C SER A 146 -1.78 4.24 -43.57
N ASN A 147 -2.89 3.51 -43.38
CA ASN A 147 -3.67 3.52 -42.15
C ASN A 147 -3.33 2.37 -41.21
N LEU A 148 -2.56 1.38 -41.67
CA LEU A 148 -2.07 0.33 -40.80
C LEU A 148 -1.02 0.87 -39.83
N ARG A 149 -1.13 0.42 -38.57
CA ARG A 149 -0.17 0.72 -37.51
C ARG A 149 0.29 -0.59 -36.87
N GLU A 150 1.46 -0.57 -36.24
CA GLU A 150 1.86 -1.68 -35.37
C GLU A 150 0.96 -1.72 -34.13
N GLY A 151 0.61 -2.92 -33.68
CA GLY A 151 -0.19 -3.18 -32.47
C GLY A 151 -1.60 -3.71 -32.69
N TRP A 152 -2.03 -3.93 -33.94
CA TRP A 152 -3.32 -4.56 -34.21
C TRP A 152 -3.27 -6.04 -33.80
N SER A 153 -4.31 -6.56 -33.14
CA SER A 153 -4.47 -7.98 -32.77
C SER A 153 -5.82 -8.52 -33.26
N PHE A 154 -5.91 -9.83 -33.43
CA PHE A 154 -7.21 -10.49 -33.61
C PHE A 154 -7.95 -10.52 -32.28
N SER A 155 -9.29 -10.49 -32.32
CA SER A 155 -10.06 -10.85 -31.13
C SER A 155 -9.94 -12.35 -30.90
N ASP A 156 -9.58 -12.78 -29.69
CA ASP A 156 -9.54 -14.20 -29.33
C ASP A 156 -10.94 -14.83 -29.28
N ASP A 157 -11.99 -14.01 -29.19
CA ASP A 157 -13.39 -14.44 -28.97
C ASP A 157 -14.23 -14.60 -30.25
N TYR A 158 -13.79 -14.04 -31.38
CA TYR A 158 -14.63 -13.87 -32.57
C TYR A 158 -14.00 -14.34 -33.89
N ASN A 159 -13.11 -15.32 -33.86
CA ASN A 159 -12.63 -16.00 -35.08
C ASN A 159 -13.37 -17.33 -35.31
N TYR A 160 -13.64 -17.66 -36.58
CA TYR A 160 -14.57 -18.73 -36.93
C TYR A 160 -14.15 -19.56 -38.15
N ILE A 161 -14.55 -20.83 -38.14
CA ILE A 161 -14.52 -21.74 -39.29
C ILE A 161 -15.95 -21.93 -39.79
N TYR A 162 -16.20 -21.64 -41.06
CA TYR A 162 -17.52 -21.64 -41.66
C TYR A 162 -17.63 -22.46 -42.93
N ASN A 163 -18.83 -23.00 -43.16
CA ASN A 163 -19.29 -23.36 -44.49
C ASN A 163 -20.39 -22.38 -44.91
N TYR A 164 -20.36 -21.99 -46.18
CA TYR A 164 -21.38 -21.16 -46.82
C TYR A 164 -22.08 -21.99 -47.89
N GLY A 165 -23.41 -22.05 -47.82
CA GLY A 165 -24.26 -22.60 -48.86
C GLY A 165 -25.28 -21.55 -49.27
N GLU A 166 -25.41 -21.27 -50.57
CA GLU A 166 -26.60 -20.59 -51.07
C GLU A 166 -27.86 -21.35 -50.64
N ALA A 167 -29.00 -20.66 -50.58
CA ALA A 167 -30.23 -21.23 -50.06
C ALA A 167 -30.51 -22.62 -50.63
N TYR A 168 -30.77 -23.59 -49.75
CA TYR A 168 -31.05 -25.00 -50.08
C TYR A 168 -29.84 -25.82 -50.58
N VAL A 169 -28.62 -25.29 -50.53
CA VAL A 169 -27.40 -26.02 -50.87
C VAL A 169 -26.73 -26.53 -49.60
N ARG A 170 -26.68 -27.87 -49.46
CA ARG A 170 -25.90 -28.53 -48.41
C ARG A 170 -24.41 -28.28 -48.62
N THR A 171 -23.69 -27.99 -47.54
CA THR A 171 -22.22 -27.95 -47.52
C THR A 171 -21.67 -28.72 -46.35
N GLU A 172 -20.66 -29.53 -46.61
CA GLU A 172 -19.98 -30.35 -45.61
C GLU A 172 -18.49 -30.34 -45.89
N ALA A 173 -17.69 -30.06 -44.86
CA ALA A 173 -16.24 -30.04 -44.96
C ALA A 173 -15.57 -30.34 -43.63
N PHE A 174 -14.31 -30.77 -43.71
CA PHE A 174 -13.41 -30.92 -42.58
C PHE A 174 -12.27 -29.92 -42.69
N PHE A 175 -11.89 -29.30 -41.57
CA PHE A 175 -10.83 -28.30 -41.50
C PHE A 175 -9.72 -28.75 -40.56
N ASP A 176 -8.49 -28.47 -40.95
CA ASP A 176 -7.28 -28.81 -40.21
C ASP A 176 -6.16 -27.80 -40.48
N ARG A 177 -5.15 -27.75 -39.61
CA ARG A 177 -4.02 -26.81 -39.67
C ARG A 177 -4.43 -25.36 -39.89
N VAL A 178 -5.48 -24.90 -39.20
CA VAL A 178 -5.88 -23.49 -39.20
C VAL A 178 -4.92 -22.72 -38.29
N ILE A 179 -3.92 -22.07 -38.89
CA ILE A 179 -2.81 -21.43 -38.19
C ILE A 179 -2.65 -20.01 -38.71
N VAL A 180 -2.63 -19.03 -37.81
CA VAL A 180 -2.23 -17.66 -38.12
C VAL A 180 -0.83 -17.41 -37.57
N TYR A 181 0.05 -16.83 -38.38
CA TYR A 181 1.44 -16.58 -38.02
C TYR A 181 2.02 -15.34 -38.72
N VAL A 182 3.06 -14.75 -38.13
CA VAL A 182 3.86 -13.69 -38.76
C VAL A 182 5.02 -14.34 -39.52
N LYS A 183 5.18 -13.97 -40.81
CA LYS A 183 6.35 -14.36 -41.58
C LYS A 183 7.58 -13.68 -40.97
N ASP A 184 8.61 -14.48 -40.65
CA ASP A 184 9.84 -14.02 -39.99
C ASP A 184 9.66 -13.57 -38.53
N ALA A 185 8.68 -14.14 -37.82
CA ALA A 185 8.58 -13.97 -36.38
C ALA A 185 9.88 -14.41 -35.68
N PRO A 186 10.37 -13.66 -34.68
CA PRO A 186 11.44 -14.11 -33.80
C PRO A 186 11.19 -15.53 -33.29
N ALA A 187 12.26 -16.32 -33.20
CA ALA A 187 12.18 -17.74 -32.87
C ALA A 187 11.76 -18.01 -31.41
N ASP A 188 11.88 -17.00 -30.55
CA ASP A 188 11.56 -17.04 -29.13
C ASP A 188 10.69 -15.85 -28.70
N PHE A 189 10.15 -15.95 -27.48
CA PHE A 189 9.32 -14.92 -26.90
C PHE A 189 10.08 -13.60 -26.65
N ASP A 190 11.37 -13.66 -26.35
CA ASP A 190 12.18 -12.50 -26.02
C ASP A 190 12.38 -11.58 -27.22
N GLY A 191 12.67 -12.15 -28.39
CA GLY A 191 12.72 -11.41 -29.64
C GLY A 191 11.36 -10.82 -30.01
N LEU A 192 10.27 -11.54 -29.72
CA LEU A 192 8.90 -11.03 -29.94
C LEU A 192 8.58 -9.84 -29.03
N TRP A 193 8.95 -9.92 -27.75
CA TRP A 193 8.74 -8.85 -26.80
C TRP A 193 9.53 -7.60 -27.16
N LYS A 194 10.83 -7.74 -27.46
CA LYS A 194 11.67 -6.62 -27.90
C LYS A 194 11.10 -5.89 -29.11
N LYS A 195 10.63 -6.66 -30.11
CA LYS A 195 9.98 -6.10 -31.29
C LYS A 195 8.70 -5.32 -30.93
N ARG A 196 7.89 -5.81 -29.99
CA ARG A 196 6.70 -5.07 -29.50
C ARG A 196 7.08 -3.80 -28.76
N GLU A 197 8.09 -3.87 -27.89
CA GLU A 197 8.58 -2.71 -27.16
C GLU A 197 9.08 -1.61 -28.09
N GLU A 198 9.87 -1.97 -29.11
CA GLU A 198 10.32 -1.06 -30.16
C GLU A 198 9.15 -0.40 -30.91
N GLY A 199 8.13 -1.18 -31.26
CA GLY A 199 6.91 -0.65 -31.88
C GLY A 199 6.16 0.33 -30.97
N MET A 200 6.03 0.02 -29.67
CA MET A 200 5.36 0.90 -28.69
C MET A 200 6.10 2.24 -28.49
N LYS A 201 7.43 2.26 -28.66
CA LYS A 201 8.24 3.49 -28.56
C LYS A 201 7.88 4.53 -29.61
N THR A 202 7.27 4.14 -30.73
CA THR A 202 6.82 5.08 -31.77
C THR A 202 5.74 6.05 -31.30
N TYR A 203 5.01 5.70 -30.24
CA TYR A 203 3.97 6.54 -29.64
C TYR A 203 4.49 7.42 -28.51
N TRP A 204 5.75 7.30 -28.11
CA TRP A 204 6.30 8.06 -27.01
C TRP A 204 6.39 9.57 -27.33
N SER A 205 6.16 10.39 -26.31
CA SER A 205 6.34 11.84 -26.34
C SER A 205 6.86 12.34 -24.98
N ASP A 206 7.06 13.65 -24.86
CA ASP A 206 7.43 14.28 -23.58
C ASP A 206 6.32 14.16 -22.51
N THR A 207 5.09 13.85 -22.91
CA THR A 207 3.91 13.77 -22.04
C THR A 207 3.24 12.40 -22.01
N PHE A 208 3.73 11.44 -22.80
CA PHE A 208 3.12 10.13 -22.93
C PHE A 208 4.18 9.03 -23.12
N ARG A 209 4.12 8.00 -22.28
CA ARG A 209 5.07 6.88 -22.26
C ARG A 209 4.33 5.57 -22.05
N PHE A 210 4.86 4.51 -22.64
CA PHE A 210 4.48 3.14 -22.34
C PHE A 210 5.60 2.47 -21.57
N TYR A 211 5.24 1.82 -20.46
CA TYR A 211 6.16 1.01 -19.68
C TYR A 211 5.78 -0.46 -19.82
N PRO A 212 6.74 -1.31 -20.21
CA PRO A 212 6.52 -2.74 -20.25
C PRO A 212 6.17 -3.25 -18.84
N ALA A 213 5.10 -4.05 -18.72
CA ALA A 213 4.62 -4.65 -17.48
C ALA A 213 4.12 -6.08 -17.76
N VAL A 214 4.02 -6.91 -16.72
CA VAL A 214 3.47 -8.26 -16.81
C VAL A 214 2.37 -8.46 -15.77
N GLU A 215 1.29 -9.09 -16.19
CA GLU A 215 0.30 -9.68 -15.30
C GLU A 215 0.59 -11.18 -15.18
N PHE A 216 0.87 -11.65 -13.97
CA PHE A 216 0.94 -13.08 -13.67
C PHE A 216 -0.48 -13.62 -13.53
N SER A 217 -0.81 -14.75 -14.17
CA SER A 217 -2.20 -15.26 -14.25
C SER A 217 -2.39 -16.71 -13.80
N SER A 218 -1.33 -17.52 -13.68
CA SER A 218 -1.47 -18.94 -13.26
C SER A 218 -1.57 -19.14 -11.75
N HIS A 219 -1.10 -18.17 -10.96
CA HIS A 219 -1.18 -18.14 -9.49
C HIS A 219 -1.85 -16.85 -9.07
N LYS A 220 -3.05 -16.61 -9.62
CA LYS A 220 -3.85 -15.39 -9.43
C LYS A 220 -3.25 -14.16 -10.10
N HIS A 221 -4.10 -13.16 -10.34
CA HIS A 221 -3.77 -11.97 -11.12
C HIS A 221 -2.93 -10.97 -10.29
N MET A 222 -1.66 -10.78 -10.69
CA MET A 222 -0.76 -9.81 -10.06
C MET A 222 0.06 -9.04 -11.10
N ASN A 223 0.12 -7.72 -10.97
CA ASN A 223 0.87 -6.86 -11.88
C ASN A 223 2.26 -6.53 -11.33
N TYR A 224 3.26 -6.73 -12.18
CA TYR A 224 4.63 -6.27 -12.00
C TYR A 224 4.96 -5.22 -13.08
N PHE A 225 5.22 -3.98 -12.64
CA PHE A 225 5.17 -2.78 -13.49
C PHE A 225 6.49 -2.40 -14.17
N VAL A 226 7.59 -3.12 -13.89
CA VAL A 226 8.86 -2.93 -14.62
C VAL A 226 9.28 -4.23 -15.24
N TYR A 227 8.74 -4.48 -16.41
CA TYR A 227 9.19 -5.59 -17.19
C TYR A 227 10.46 -5.21 -17.96
N ASN A 228 11.61 -5.44 -17.34
CA ASN A 228 12.90 -5.26 -17.98
C ASN A 228 13.70 -6.56 -17.84
N GLU A 229 13.31 -7.61 -18.56
CA GLU A 229 13.82 -8.94 -18.22
C GLU A 229 14.67 -9.58 -19.31
N THR A 230 15.94 -9.70 -18.95
CA THR A 230 16.74 -10.90 -19.19
C THR A 230 17.08 -11.47 -17.81
N PRO A 231 16.65 -12.68 -17.42
CA PRO A 231 15.90 -13.68 -18.19
C PRO A 231 14.38 -13.54 -18.07
N TYR A 232 13.68 -14.00 -19.09
CA TYR A 232 12.23 -14.06 -19.21
C TYR A 232 11.49 -14.83 -18.09
N VAL A 233 10.41 -14.26 -17.56
CA VAL A 233 9.59 -14.84 -16.48
C VAL A 233 8.13 -15.05 -16.88
N ARG A 234 7.60 -16.24 -16.59
CA ARG A 234 6.16 -16.58 -16.73
C ARG A 234 5.58 -16.98 -15.38
N SER A 235 4.27 -16.80 -15.27
CA SER A 235 3.46 -17.27 -14.15
C SER A 235 3.75 -18.74 -13.78
N ALA A 236 3.90 -19.64 -14.76
CA ALA A 236 4.14 -21.07 -14.56
C ALA A 236 5.49 -21.42 -13.90
N MET A 237 6.37 -20.44 -13.68
CA MET A 237 7.66 -20.63 -13.01
C MET A 237 7.55 -20.57 -11.48
N PHE A 238 6.41 -20.13 -10.96
CA PHE A 238 6.17 -19.98 -9.53
C PHE A 238 5.24 -21.08 -9.02
N ALA A 239 5.41 -21.51 -7.77
CA ALA A 239 4.53 -22.47 -7.14
C ALA A 239 3.24 -21.81 -6.61
N ASP A 240 3.36 -20.59 -6.08
CA ASP A 240 2.29 -19.85 -5.41
C ASP A 240 2.48 -18.32 -5.46
N GLU A 241 1.52 -17.59 -4.89
CA GLU A 241 1.49 -16.13 -4.80
C GLU A 241 2.65 -15.54 -3.98
N TYR A 242 3.08 -16.20 -2.90
CA TYR A 242 4.17 -15.71 -2.07
C TYR A 242 5.49 -15.72 -2.85
N GLU A 243 5.71 -16.74 -3.68
CA GLU A 243 6.92 -16.82 -4.50
C GLU A 243 6.96 -15.71 -5.55
N VAL A 244 5.83 -15.36 -6.16
CA VAL A 244 5.73 -14.24 -7.11
C VAL A 244 6.08 -12.92 -6.42
N VAL A 245 5.49 -12.64 -5.25
CA VAL A 245 5.75 -11.42 -4.48
C VAL A 245 7.22 -11.34 -4.07
N GLN A 246 7.77 -12.42 -3.48
CA GLN A 246 9.18 -12.48 -3.09
C GLN A 246 10.13 -12.31 -4.28
N TRP A 247 9.78 -12.87 -5.44
CA TRP A 247 10.54 -12.70 -6.66
C TRP A 247 10.54 -11.25 -7.11
N ALA A 248 9.38 -10.59 -7.16
CA ALA A 248 9.27 -9.17 -7.53
C ALA A 248 10.06 -8.27 -6.57
N HIS A 249 9.99 -8.54 -5.27
CA HIS A 249 10.78 -7.83 -4.26
C HIS A 249 12.29 -8.02 -4.46
N LYS A 250 12.75 -9.22 -4.84
CA LYS A 250 14.18 -9.43 -5.19
C LYS A 250 14.64 -8.59 -6.38
N GLN A 251 13.73 -8.21 -7.28
CA GLN A 251 14.02 -7.29 -8.39
C GLN A 251 14.02 -5.81 -7.98
N GLY A 252 13.50 -5.49 -6.80
CA GLY A 252 13.47 -4.13 -6.24
C GLY A 252 12.33 -3.25 -6.74
N TYR A 253 11.23 -3.84 -7.23
CA TYR A 253 10.06 -3.12 -7.75
C TYR A 253 8.77 -3.56 -7.05
N PRO A 254 7.77 -2.66 -6.96
CA PRO A 254 6.50 -2.99 -6.32
C PRO A 254 5.69 -3.97 -7.15
N ILE A 255 4.88 -4.78 -6.47
CA ILE A 255 3.91 -5.69 -7.07
C ILE A 255 2.49 -5.35 -6.61
N SER A 256 1.54 -5.44 -7.55
CA SER A 256 0.12 -5.20 -7.30
C SER A 256 -0.69 -6.48 -7.32
N VAL A 257 -1.58 -6.64 -6.35
CA VAL A 257 -2.64 -7.64 -6.37
C VAL A 257 -3.84 -7.07 -7.14
N ASN A 258 -4.25 -7.72 -8.23
CA ASN A 258 -5.27 -7.18 -9.13
C ASN A 258 -6.69 -7.62 -8.75
N HIS A 259 -7.66 -6.73 -8.97
CA HIS A 259 -9.10 -6.90 -8.82
C HIS A 259 -9.55 -7.97 -7.79
N PRO A 260 -9.27 -7.76 -6.49
CA PRO A 260 -9.45 -8.75 -5.43
C PRO A 260 -10.94 -9.03 -5.17
N GLY A 261 -11.46 -10.21 -5.55
CA GLY A 261 -12.86 -10.56 -5.34
C GLY A 261 -13.65 -10.89 -6.61
N THR A 262 -13.00 -10.95 -7.77
CA THR A 262 -13.60 -11.60 -8.94
C THR A 262 -13.72 -13.11 -8.68
N THR A 263 -14.81 -13.74 -9.13
CA THR A 263 -15.05 -15.19 -9.02
C THR A 263 -14.93 -15.84 -10.40
N SER A 264 -13.72 -15.92 -10.95
CA SER A 264 -13.33 -16.89 -11.98
C SER A 264 -12.31 -17.85 -11.37
N ASP A 265 -12.11 -19.01 -11.99
CA ASP A 265 -11.17 -20.05 -11.50
C ASP A 265 -9.73 -19.51 -11.33
N TYR A 266 -9.41 -18.40 -12.02
CA TYR A 266 -8.11 -17.74 -12.05
C TYR A 266 -8.01 -16.48 -11.18
N SER A 267 -9.10 -16.06 -10.54
CA SER A 267 -9.12 -14.84 -9.75
C SER A 267 -9.19 -15.07 -8.24
N LEU A 268 -8.89 -13.99 -7.52
CA LEU A 268 -8.77 -13.97 -6.08
C LEU A 268 -10.16 -13.96 -5.46
N GLY A 269 -10.49 -15.01 -4.71
CA GLY A 269 -11.53 -14.88 -3.70
C GLY A 269 -11.07 -13.82 -2.70
N ALA A 270 -11.87 -12.78 -2.51
CA ALA A 270 -11.47 -11.64 -1.69
C ALA A 270 -11.05 -12.02 -0.26
N GLN A 271 -11.68 -13.05 0.31
CA GLN A 271 -11.31 -13.58 1.63
C GLN A 271 -9.87 -14.14 1.64
N GLY A 272 -9.43 -14.79 0.56
CA GLY A 272 -8.05 -15.30 0.45
C GLY A 272 -7.02 -14.17 0.46
N VAL A 273 -7.32 -13.03 -0.17
CA VAL A 273 -6.47 -11.84 -0.10
C VAL A 273 -6.38 -11.32 1.33
N ILE A 274 -7.51 -11.21 2.02
CA ILE A 274 -7.57 -10.71 3.40
C ILE A 274 -6.82 -11.65 4.34
N ASP A 275 -7.07 -12.95 4.27
CA ASP A 275 -6.51 -13.96 5.17
C ASP A 275 -4.98 -14.04 5.05
N ASN A 276 -4.47 -13.92 3.83
CA ASN A 276 -3.03 -13.98 3.54
C ASN A 276 -2.33 -12.62 3.58
N ASN A 277 -3.01 -11.55 4.01
CA ASN A 277 -2.46 -10.18 4.03
C ASN A 277 -1.91 -9.75 2.66
N ALA A 278 -2.65 -10.06 1.58
CA ALA A 278 -2.23 -9.84 0.19
C ALA A 278 -0.84 -10.42 -0.13
N TRP A 279 -0.43 -11.49 0.57
CA TRP A 279 0.86 -12.17 0.39
C TRP A 279 2.10 -11.28 0.56
N GLY A 280 1.93 -10.09 1.17
CA GLY A 280 2.98 -9.09 1.32
C GLY A 280 3.16 -8.13 0.14
N ALA A 281 2.23 -8.11 -0.82
CA ALA A 281 2.25 -7.18 -1.95
C ALA A 281 2.21 -5.71 -1.53
N ASP A 282 2.73 -4.83 -2.39
CA ASP A 282 2.89 -3.40 -2.11
C ASP A 282 1.66 -2.57 -2.44
N LEU A 283 0.92 -3.02 -3.45
CA LEU A 283 -0.19 -2.33 -4.07
C LEU A 283 -1.39 -3.29 -4.17
N LEU A 284 -2.59 -2.73 -4.10
CA LEU A 284 -3.84 -3.46 -4.30
C LEU A 284 -4.69 -2.69 -5.29
N GLU A 285 -5.26 -3.37 -6.28
CA GLU A 285 -6.32 -2.76 -7.07
C GLU A 285 -7.57 -2.57 -6.21
N VAL A 286 -7.91 -1.32 -5.94
CA VAL A 286 -9.08 -0.95 -5.13
C VAL A 286 -10.28 -0.61 -6.00
N TRP A 287 -10.08 -0.60 -7.32
CA TRP A 287 -11.13 -0.42 -8.32
C TRP A 287 -10.73 -1.04 -9.66
N ASN A 288 -11.69 -1.59 -10.41
CA ASN A 288 -11.52 -1.95 -11.82
C ASN A 288 -12.87 -1.72 -12.54
N GLY A 289 -12.85 -0.95 -13.64
CA GLY A 289 -13.94 -0.14 -14.21
C GLY A 289 -15.33 -0.77 -14.33
N LYS A 290 -15.46 -2.10 -14.37
CA LYS A 290 -16.73 -2.82 -14.56
C LYS A 290 -17.29 -3.55 -13.33
N ARG A 291 -16.52 -3.76 -12.25
CA ARG A 291 -16.93 -4.58 -11.07
C ARG A 291 -16.79 -3.77 -9.77
N LYS A 292 -17.92 -3.18 -9.32
CA LYS A 292 -17.97 -1.81 -8.74
C LYS A 292 -18.16 -1.66 -7.22
N ALA A 293 -17.90 -2.65 -6.36
CA ALA A 293 -18.10 -2.44 -4.91
C ALA A 293 -17.18 -3.21 -3.95
N TYR A 294 -16.66 -4.36 -4.35
CA TYR A 294 -16.03 -5.28 -3.40
C TYR A 294 -14.58 -4.89 -3.04
N TYR A 295 -13.84 -4.25 -3.94
CA TYR A 295 -12.39 -4.10 -3.79
C TYR A 295 -11.98 -3.12 -2.69
N ASN A 296 -12.70 -1.98 -2.56
CA ASN A 296 -12.49 -1.06 -1.44
C ASN A 296 -12.71 -1.74 -0.07
N THR A 297 -13.61 -2.72 0.02
CA THR A 297 -13.85 -3.44 1.29
C THR A 297 -12.72 -4.39 1.63
N VAL A 298 -12.07 -5.00 0.64
CA VAL A 298 -10.84 -5.80 0.83
C VAL A 298 -9.72 -4.90 1.31
N TRP A 299 -9.58 -3.74 0.69
CA TRP A 299 -8.58 -2.77 1.09
C TRP A 299 -8.78 -2.31 2.52
N ASP A 300 -9.98 -1.85 2.87
CA ASP A 300 -10.30 -1.44 4.24
C ASP A 300 -10.08 -2.58 5.24
N ALA A 301 -10.43 -3.83 4.90
CA ALA A 301 -10.18 -4.99 5.77
C ALA A 301 -8.67 -5.24 6.01
N LEU A 302 -7.82 -5.08 4.99
CA LEU A 302 -6.37 -5.17 5.13
C LEU A 302 -5.82 -4.00 5.98
N LEU A 303 -6.23 -2.77 5.69
CA LEU A 303 -5.80 -1.58 6.43
C LEU A 303 -6.20 -1.67 7.91
N SER A 304 -7.41 -2.16 8.23
CA SER A 304 -7.88 -2.39 9.60
C SER A 304 -7.10 -3.47 10.34
N LYS A 305 -6.46 -4.42 9.64
CA LYS A 305 -5.52 -5.39 10.23
C LYS A 305 -4.12 -4.79 10.46
N GLY A 306 -3.89 -3.54 10.06
CA GLY A 306 -2.58 -2.90 10.10
C GLY A 306 -1.68 -3.26 8.91
N VAL A 307 -2.23 -3.86 7.85
CA VAL A 307 -1.50 -4.10 6.60
C VAL A 307 -1.43 -2.79 5.82
N ILE A 308 -0.23 -2.22 5.71
CA ILE A 308 0.00 -0.99 4.94
C ILE A 308 0.21 -1.37 3.47
N ILE A 309 -0.83 -1.17 2.66
CA ILE A 309 -0.85 -1.46 1.23
C ILE A 309 -1.53 -0.30 0.49
N MET A 310 -0.91 0.18 -0.60
CA MET A 310 -1.41 1.36 -1.31
C MET A 310 -2.48 0.97 -2.32
N GLY A 311 -3.47 1.85 -2.50
CA GLY A 311 -4.55 1.66 -3.45
C GLY A 311 -4.12 2.05 -4.86
N VAL A 312 -4.33 1.16 -5.82
CA VAL A 312 -4.15 1.47 -7.24
C VAL A 312 -5.38 1.08 -8.04
N THR A 313 -5.45 1.51 -9.30
CA THR A 313 -6.46 1.06 -10.23
C THR A 313 -5.89 1.07 -11.64
N GLY A 314 -6.22 0.03 -12.39
CA GLY A 314 -6.00 -0.07 -13.82
C GLY A 314 -7.33 -0.25 -14.55
N ALA A 315 -7.31 -0.06 -15.87
CA ALA A 315 -8.47 -0.31 -16.70
C ALA A 315 -8.70 -1.81 -16.95
N ASP A 316 -7.66 -2.65 -16.81
CA ASP A 316 -7.69 -4.07 -17.22
C ASP A 316 -8.32 -4.23 -18.62
N SER A 317 -7.92 -3.30 -19.49
CA SER A 317 -8.60 -3.10 -20.76
C SER A 317 -8.13 -4.14 -21.75
N HIS A 318 -9.07 -4.98 -22.16
CA HIS A 318 -8.91 -5.88 -23.31
C HIS A 318 -9.29 -5.18 -24.62
N SER A 319 -9.69 -3.91 -24.55
CA SER A 319 -10.15 -3.08 -25.68
C SER A 319 -9.69 -1.61 -25.51
N THR A 320 -10.56 -0.65 -25.77
CA THR A 320 -10.34 0.77 -25.46
C THR A 320 -10.56 1.12 -23.98
N VAL A 321 -9.82 2.14 -23.49
CA VAL A 321 -10.03 2.75 -22.16
C VAL A 321 -10.99 3.93 -22.31
N PRO A 322 -12.25 3.83 -21.85
CA PRO A 322 -13.23 4.89 -22.02
C PRO A 322 -12.95 6.12 -21.14
N GLU A 323 -13.45 7.27 -21.57
CA GLU A 323 -13.43 8.48 -20.75
C GLU A 323 -14.30 8.32 -19.49
N GLY A 324 -13.80 8.77 -18.33
CA GLY A 324 -14.47 8.68 -17.04
C GLY A 324 -14.22 7.38 -16.27
N ASP A 325 -13.40 6.47 -16.80
CA ASP A 325 -12.84 5.33 -16.05
C ASP A 325 -11.80 5.79 -15.03
N LEU A 326 -11.60 5.03 -13.96
CA LEU A 326 -10.63 5.41 -12.94
C LEU A 326 -9.20 5.08 -13.39
N CYS A 327 -8.27 5.95 -13.02
CA CYS A 327 -6.85 5.76 -13.15
C CYS A 327 -6.16 6.13 -11.83
N THR A 328 -4.93 5.63 -11.64
CA THR A 328 -4.06 6.12 -10.58
C THR A 328 -3.28 7.34 -11.07
N VAL A 329 -3.45 8.46 -10.38
CA VAL A 329 -2.70 9.69 -10.61
C VAL A 329 -1.54 9.75 -9.63
N VAL A 330 -0.32 9.87 -10.16
CA VAL A 330 0.92 9.75 -9.39
C VAL A 330 1.67 11.08 -9.34
N TYR A 331 2.06 11.52 -8.16
CA TYR A 331 2.92 12.69 -7.96
C TYR A 331 4.37 12.28 -8.11
N SER A 332 4.85 12.28 -9.36
CA SER A 332 6.22 11.88 -9.70
C SER A 332 7.06 13.09 -10.15
N PRO A 333 8.35 13.18 -9.75
CA PRO A 333 9.25 14.24 -10.20
C PRO A 333 9.60 14.16 -11.70
N SER A 334 9.40 12.99 -12.34
CA SER A 334 9.58 12.80 -13.76
C SER A 334 8.59 11.77 -14.33
N ILE A 335 8.49 11.67 -15.65
CA ILE A 335 7.68 10.63 -16.30
C ILE A 335 8.38 9.26 -16.27
N GLU A 336 9.65 9.18 -15.86
CA GLU A 336 10.42 7.93 -15.87
C GLU A 336 9.84 6.87 -14.92
N ALA A 337 9.80 5.62 -15.37
CA ALA A 337 9.22 4.51 -14.61
C ALA A 337 9.75 4.40 -13.17
N GLY A 338 11.06 4.59 -13.00
CA GLY A 338 11.69 4.50 -11.68
C GLY A 338 11.11 5.50 -10.67
N ASP A 339 10.86 6.73 -11.11
CA ASP A 339 10.31 7.80 -10.27
C ASP A 339 8.81 7.64 -10.04
N ILE A 340 8.07 7.19 -11.06
CA ILE A 340 6.64 6.87 -10.95
C ILE A 340 6.45 5.76 -9.93
N LEU A 341 7.23 4.69 -10.01
CA LEU A 341 7.09 3.53 -9.14
C LEU A 341 7.54 3.80 -7.71
N LYS A 342 8.53 4.68 -7.53
CA LYS A 342 8.84 5.23 -6.20
C LYS A 342 7.64 5.90 -5.59
N SER A 343 7.02 6.79 -6.36
CA SER A 343 5.92 7.62 -5.89
C SER A 343 4.69 6.76 -5.60
N LEU A 344 4.41 5.76 -6.44
CA LEU A 344 3.40 4.73 -6.18
C LEU A 344 3.70 3.92 -4.92
N TYR A 345 4.93 3.41 -4.78
CA TYR A 345 5.34 2.67 -3.60
C TYR A 345 5.14 3.49 -2.33
N GLU A 346 5.62 4.74 -2.29
CA GLU A 346 5.46 5.64 -1.14
C GLU A 346 4.01 6.05 -0.86
N GLY A 347 3.07 5.81 -1.79
CA GLY A 347 1.68 6.23 -1.67
C GLY A 347 1.48 7.72 -1.98
N ARG A 348 2.34 8.30 -2.82
CA ARG A 348 2.20 9.67 -3.35
C ARG A 348 1.29 9.66 -4.58
N CYS A 349 0.11 9.13 -4.41
CA CYS A 349 -0.87 9.01 -5.47
C CYS A 349 -2.28 9.27 -4.93
N PHE A 350 -3.21 9.33 -5.87
CA PHE A 350 -4.63 9.24 -5.60
C PHE A 350 -5.28 8.55 -6.80
N ILE A 351 -6.49 8.07 -6.62
CA ILE A 351 -7.26 7.49 -7.71
C ILE A 351 -8.34 8.48 -8.12
N ALA A 352 -8.53 8.69 -9.41
CA ALA A 352 -9.57 9.56 -9.93
C ALA A 352 -10.04 9.13 -11.31
N ALA A 353 -11.17 9.65 -11.76
CA ALA A 353 -11.58 9.52 -13.15
C ALA A 353 -10.48 10.07 -14.07
N ASN A 354 -10.22 9.40 -15.20
CA ASN A 354 -9.16 9.75 -16.13
C ASN A 354 -9.37 11.09 -16.86
N ASN A 355 -10.56 11.69 -16.72
CA ASN A 355 -10.89 13.05 -17.14
C ASN A 355 -11.01 14.04 -15.97
N PHE A 356 -10.65 13.64 -14.74
CA PHE A 356 -10.57 14.54 -13.61
C PHE A 356 -9.41 15.52 -13.80
N THR A 357 -9.71 16.81 -13.79
CA THR A 357 -8.73 17.85 -14.12
C THR A 357 -7.96 18.38 -12.92
N GLY A 358 -8.39 18.06 -11.70
CA GLY A 358 -7.80 18.52 -10.45
C GLY A 358 -6.66 17.67 -9.93
N LYS A 359 -5.97 18.19 -8.91
CA LYS A 359 -4.97 17.52 -8.09
C LYS A 359 -5.48 17.37 -6.67
N LEU A 360 -5.48 16.14 -6.13
CA LEU A 360 -5.86 15.86 -4.75
C LEU A 360 -4.63 15.72 -3.86
N ILE A 361 -4.42 16.69 -2.96
CA ILE A 361 -3.37 16.66 -1.95
C ILE A 361 -4.01 16.34 -0.60
N PHE A 362 -3.82 15.11 -0.13
CA PHE A 362 -4.19 14.70 1.22
C PHE A 362 -2.93 14.53 2.06
N ASN A 363 -2.80 15.33 3.12
CA ASN A 363 -1.58 15.42 3.92
C ASN A 363 -1.88 15.75 5.39
N ILE A 364 -0.87 15.90 6.24
CA ILE A 364 -1.00 16.30 7.66
C ILE A 364 -0.79 17.79 7.88
N LYS A 365 -0.41 18.52 6.83
CA LYS A 365 -0.15 19.96 6.83
C LYS A 365 -0.25 20.50 5.39
N PRO A 366 -0.35 21.83 5.20
CA PRO A 366 -0.24 22.44 3.88
C PRO A 366 0.99 21.94 3.12
N SER A 367 0.79 21.50 1.88
CA SER A 367 1.80 20.84 1.05
C SER A 367 1.47 21.01 -0.43
N CYS A 368 2.48 20.84 -1.29
CA CYS A 368 2.33 20.71 -2.74
C CYS A 368 2.17 19.25 -3.20
N GLU A 369 2.41 18.29 -2.31
CA GLU A 369 2.35 16.85 -2.56
C GLU A 369 1.51 16.14 -1.50
N PRO A 370 0.86 15.00 -1.82
CA PRO A 370 0.25 14.13 -0.83
C PRO A 370 1.26 13.66 0.21
N TYR A 371 0.75 13.30 1.39
CA TYR A 371 1.56 12.61 2.37
C TYR A 371 1.97 11.25 1.80
N PRO A 372 3.24 10.81 1.98
CA PRO A 372 3.66 9.48 1.58
C PRO A 372 3.00 8.42 2.49
N ALA A 373 1.81 7.97 2.08
CA ALA A 373 0.88 7.14 2.84
C ALA A 373 1.45 5.83 3.40
N ARG A 374 2.55 5.32 2.85
CA ARG A 374 3.23 4.15 3.41
C ARG A 374 3.80 4.40 4.81
N TYR A 375 4.06 5.64 5.20
CA TYR A 375 4.68 5.96 6.48
C TYR A 375 3.61 6.28 7.54
N ILE A 376 3.85 5.86 8.79
CA ILE A 376 2.92 6.11 9.89
C ILE A 376 3.23 7.47 10.54
N VAL A 377 2.19 8.21 10.90
CA VAL A 377 2.27 9.47 11.65
C VAL A 377 2.19 9.19 13.15
N PRO A 378 3.25 9.42 13.94
CA PRO A 378 3.14 9.44 15.39
C PRO A 378 2.30 10.64 15.85
N SER A 379 1.38 10.42 16.78
CA SER A 379 0.51 11.46 17.34
C SER A 379 0.29 11.28 18.85
N ASN A 380 -0.11 12.35 19.53
CA ASN A 380 -0.48 12.33 20.94
C ASN A 380 -2.01 12.13 21.13
N GLY A 381 -2.60 11.21 20.36
CA GLY A 381 -4.04 10.91 20.39
C GLY A 381 -4.91 11.82 19.51
N THR A 382 -4.29 12.61 18.62
CA THR A 382 -5.00 13.51 17.71
C THR A 382 -4.45 13.38 16.29
N ALA A 383 -5.35 13.19 15.31
CA ALA A 383 -5.04 13.14 13.90
C ALA A 383 -5.31 14.51 13.24
N THR A 384 -4.25 15.12 12.71
CA THR A 384 -4.30 16.38 11.97
C THR A 384 -4.26 16.10 10.47
N LEU A 385 -5.24 16.61 9.73
CA LEU A 385 -5.42 16.34 8.31
C LEU A 385 -5.61 17.64 7.52
N TYR A 386 -4.97 17.69 6.37
CA TYR A 386 -5.03 18.74 5.36
C TYR A 386 -5.48 18.11 4.05
N LEU A 387 -6.52 18.68 3.42
CA LEU A 387 -6.97 18.27 2.11
C LEU A 387 -7.07 19.50 1.20
N LYS A 388 -6.48 19.40 0.01
CA LYS A 388 -6.62 20.39 -1.05
C LYS A 388 -6.95 19.73 -2.37
N ILE A 389 -7.94 20.29 -3.06
CA ILE A 389 -8.26 19.99 -4.45
C ILE A 389 -8.32 21.32 -5.19
N ASP A 390 -7.43 21.50 -6.15
CA ASP A 390 -7.20 22.80 -6.80
C ASP A 390 -8.24 23.18 -7.85
N LYS A 391 -8.89 22.20 -8.49
CA LYS A 391 -9.97 22.37 -9.47
C LYS A 391 -10.71 21.06 -9.75
N GLY A 392 -11.68 21.09 -10.67
CA GLY A 392 -12.35 19.90 -11.21
C GLY A 392 -13.50 19.36 -10.35
N LEU A 393 -13.87 20.07 -9.28
CA LEU A 393 -15.04 19.76 -8.47
C LEU A 393 -16.31 20.40 -9.03
N GLN A 394 -17.47 19.89 -8.61
CA GLN A 394 -18.77 20.48 -8.92
C GLN A 394 -19.59 20.69 -7.65
N SER A 395 -20.38 21.76 -7.64
CA SER A 395 -21.31 22.06 -6.56
C SER A 395 -22.36 20.94 -6.42
N GLY A 396 -22.63 20.51 -5.20
CA GLY A 396 -23.54 19.41 -4.87
C GLY A 396 -22.87 18.03 -4.80
N TRP A 397 -21.58 17.91 -5.15
CA TRP A 397 -20.80 16.71 -4.84
C TRP A 397 -20.54 16.57 -3.33
N LYS A 398 -20.05 15.40 -2.91
CA LYS A 398 -19.79 15.08 -1.50
C LYS A 398 -18.31 14.82 -1.26
N LEU A 399 -17.79 15.40 -0.18
CA LEU A 399 -16.54 15.01 0.45
C LEU A 399 -16.86 14.04 1.59
N CYS A 400 -16.33 12.83 1.52
CA CYS A 400 -16.56 11.75 2.48
C CYS A 400 -15.26 11.45 3.23
N TRP A 401 -15.24 11.70 4.54
CA TRP A 401 -14.14 11.34 5.43
C TRP A 401 -14.36 9.95 6.00
N ILE A 402 -13.31 9.15 5.96
CA ILE A 402 -13.35 7.74 6.31
C ILE A 402 -12.29 7.50 7.37
N ARG A 403 -12.68 6.80 8.44
CA ARG A 403 -11.83 6.38 9.56
C ARG A 403 -12.00 4.89 9.71
N ASN A 404 -10.91 4.13 9.61
CA ASN A 404 -10.94 2.66 9.76
C ASN A 404 -12.06 2.00 8.94
N GLY A 405 -12.20 2.39 7.67
CA GLY A 405 -13.19 1.86 6.74
C GLY A 405 -14.62 2.37 6.93
N THR A 406 -14.87 3.23 7.92
CA THR A 406 -16.19 3.78 8.22
C THR A 406 -16.30 5.24 7.80
N TYR A 407 -17.33 5.58 7.01
CA TYR A 407 -17.72 6.96 6.71
C TYR A 407 -18.21 7.65 8.00
N PHE A 408 -17.47 8.62 8.52
CA PHE A 408 -17.79 9.25 9.80
C PHE A 408 -18.10 10.75 9.69
N LEU A 409 -17.72 11.40 8.60
CA LEU A 409 -18.08 12.79 8.31
C LEU A 409 -18.31 12.96 6.81
N ASN A 410 -19.41 13.60 6.43
CA ASN A 410 -19.74 13.93 5.05
C ASN A 410 -20.00 15.44 4.93
N GLU A 411 -19.43 16.07 3.92
CA GLU A 411 -19.55 17.50 3.65
C GLU A 411 -19.99 17.72 2.20
N THR A 412 -20.80 18.75 1.98
CA THR A 412 -21.23 19.14 0.63
C THR A 412 -20.17 20.05 0.00
N ILE A 413 -19.78 19.74 -1.22
CA ILE A 413 -18.88 20.56 -2.03
C ILE A 413 -19.69 21.68 -2.67
N THR A 414 -19.21 22.92 -2.52
CA THR A 414 -19.93 24.12 -2.99
C THR A 414 -19.24 24.83 -4.16
N GLY A 415 -17.96 24.53 -4.43
CA GLY A 415 -17.14 25.20 -5.45
C GLY A 415 -16.45 24.22 -6.40
N ASP A 416 -15.61 24.77 -7.27
CA ASP A 416 -14.78 24.03 -8.24
C ASP A 416 -13.47 23.49 -7.62
N SER A 417 -13.13 23.96 -6.41
CA SER A 417 -11.93 23.68 -5.64
C SER A 417 -12.28 23.62 -4.15
N LEU A 418 -11.42 23.01 -3.33
CA LEU A 418 -11.57 23.00 -1.88
C LEU A 418 -10.19 22.98 -1.19
N GLU A 419 -10.11 23.64 -0.04
CA GLU A 419 -8.96 23.56 0.86
C GLU A 419 -9.49 23.52 2.30
N VAL A 420 -9.20 22.43 3.02
CA VAL A 420 -9.75 22.18 4.35
C VAL A 420 -8.70 21.62 5.29
N TYR A 421 -8.82 22.00 6.56
CA TYR A 421 -8.03 21.49 7.67
C TYR A 421 -8.96 20.88 8.71
N LYS A 422 -8.65 19.68 9.18
CA LYS A 422 -9.42 18.97 10.19
C LYS A 422 -8.48 18.42 11.26
N GLU A 423 -8.99 18.41 12.48
CA GLU A 423 -8.36 17.78 13.61
C GLU A 423 -9.37 16.82 14.25
N PHE A 424 -8.96 15.57 14.46
CA PHE A 424 -9.81 14.53 15.01
C PHE A 424 -9.14 13.87 16.21
N VAL A 425 -9.88 13.77 17.32
CA VAL A 425 -9.46 12.94 18.45
C VAL A 425 -9.52 11.47 18.04
N MET A 426 -8.44 10.75 18.30
CA MET A 426 -8.34 9.34 18.00
C MET A 426 -9.08 8.51 19.05
N SER A 427 -9.80 7.49 18.58
CA SER A 427 -10.57 6.56 19.42
C SER A 427 -9.83 5.26 19.73
N SER A 428 -8.71 5.00 19.06
CA SER A 428 -7.86 3.82 19.26
C SER A 428 -6.37 4.17 19.14
N ASP A 429 -5.52 3.22 19.54
CA ASP A 429 -4.06 3.41 19.47
C ASP A 429 -3.52 3.49 18.04
N VAL A 430 -4.25 2.96 17.06
CA VAL A 430 -3.95 3.07 15.64
C VAL A 430 -5.26 3.43 14.94
N GLU A 431 -5.22 4.42 14.05
CA GLU A 431 -6.31 4.72 13.14
C GLU A 431 -5.73 5.11 11.79
N TYR A 432 -6.44 4.84 10.70
CA TYR A 432 -6.16 5.47 9.42
C TYR A 432 -7.32 6.33 8.97
N TYR A 433 -6.96 7.36 8.20
CA TYR A 433 -7.89 8.30 7.63
C TYR A 433 -7.72 8.33 6.12
N ARG A 434 -8.82 8.38 5.37
CA ARG A 434 -8.83 8.59 3.92
C ARG A 434 -10.03 9.43 3.51
N VAL A 435 -10.01 9.97 2.30
CA VAL A 435 -11.12 10.77 1.77
C VAL A 435 -11.59 10.23 0.43
N GLU A 436 -12.90 10.36 0.17
CA GLU A 436 -13.51 10.12 -1.13
C GLU A 436 -14.29 11.35 -1.59
N ILE A 437 -14.19 11.67 -2.88
CA ILE A 437 -15.04 12.62 -3.57
C ILE A 437 -16.09 11.85 -4.34
N ARG A 438 -17.37 12.12 -4.07
CA ARG A 438 -18.49 11.43 -4.70
C ARG A 438 -19.36 12.40 -5.49
N GLY A 439 -19.67 12.02 -6.72
CA GLY A 439 -20.59 12.77 -7.58
C GLY A 439 -22.04 12.71 -7.10
N ALA A 440 -22.94 13.43 -7.78
CA ALA A 440 -24.36 13.49 -7.43
C ALA A 440 -25.05 12.10 -7.41
N ASN A 441 -24.61 11.17 -8.26
CA ASN A 441 -25.08 9.77 -8.30
C ASN A 441 -24.36 8.86 -7.29
N ASN A 442 -23.59 9.43 -6.36
CA ASN A 442 -22.78 8.73 -5.37
C ASN A 442 -21.62 7.88 -5.96
N LYS A 443 -21.31 8.00 -7.26
CA LYS A 443 -20.11 7.41 -7.89
C LYS A 443 -18.86 8.08 -7.32
N ILE A 444 -17.84 7.29 -7.01
CA ILE A 444 -16.51 7.82 -6.65
C ILE A 444 -15.92 8.52 -7.87
N ILE A 445 -15.53 9.77 -7.68
CA ILE A 445 -14.85 10.60 -8.68
C ILE A 445 -13.35 10.67 -8.39
N ALA A 446 -12.98 10.76 -7.11
CA ALA A 446 -11.61 10.68 -6.64
C ALA A 446 -11.55 10.05 -5.24
N LEU A 447 -10.43 9.43 -4.87
CA LEU A 447 -10.16 8.93 -3.53
C LEU A 447 -8.67 9.04 -3.20
N SER A 448 -8.34 9.31 -1.93
CA SER A 448 -6.95 9.42 -1.46
C SER A 448 -6.38 8.07 -1.02
N GLU A 449 -5.06 7.99 -0.93
CA GLU A 449 -4.39 6.99 -0.09
C GLU A 449 -4.71 7.21 1.41
N PRO A 450 -4.55 6.18 2.27
CA PRO A 450 -4.77 6.29 3.71
C PRO A 450 -3.57 6.94 4.42
N ILE A 451 -3.83 7.79 5.41
CA ILE A 451 -2.80 8.26 6.35
C ILE A 451 -3.02 7.53 7.67
N PHE A 452 -2.03 6.72 8.06
CA PHE A 452 -2.04 6.03 9.35
C PHE A 452 -1.50 6.92 10.45
N PHE A 453 -2.21 6.94 11.58
CA PHE A 453 -1.79 7.57 12.82
C PHE A 453 -1.59 6.48 13.88
N LYS A 454 -0.47 6.56 14.59
CA LYS A 454 -0.25 5.80 15.82
C LYS A 454 -0.32 6.77 16.98
N ASN A 455 -1.24 6.51 17.92
CA ASN A 455 -1.20 7.15 19.22
C ASN A 455 0.02 6.60 19.97
N VAL A 456 0.97 7.49 20.19
CA VAL A 456 2.17 7.22 20.94
C VAL A 456 2.08 8.11 22.16
N LYS A 457 2.15 7.51 23.36
CA LYS A 457 2.32 8.26 24.61
C LYS A 457 3.72 8.86 24.62
N LEU A 458 3.96 9.81 23.73
CA LEU A 458 5.15 10.62 23.73
C LEU A 458 4.93 11.70 24.77
N HIS A 459 5.86 11.84 25.71
CA HIS A 459 6.00 13.12 26.39
C HIS A 459 6.18 14.21 25.32
N SER A 460 5.64 15.41 25.58
CA SER A 460 5.44 16.54 24.65
C SER A 460 6.73 17.17 24.07
N TRP A 461 7.76 16.36 23.84
CA TRP A 461 9.07 16.75 23.34
C TRP A 461 9.76 15.66 22.51
N TYR A 462 9.22 14.45 22.39
CA TYR A 462 9.75 13.40 21.51
C TYR A 462 9.23 13.50 20.06
N TYR A 463 8.85 14.69 19.60
CA TYR A 463 8.26 14.87 18.29
C TYR A 463 9.29 14.68 17.20
N GLY A 464 9.19 13.59 16.43
CA GLY A 464 9.60 13.63 15.02
C GLY A 464 10.77 12.73 14.62
N LEU A 465 10.90 11.54 15.18
CA LEU A 465 11.73 10.54 14.53
C LEU A 465 11.01 10.01 13.29
N HIS A 466 11.50 10.40 12.12
CA HIS A 466 11.01 9.91 10.84
C HIS A 466 12.17 9.29 10.07
N LEU A 467 11.90 8.16 9.41
CA LEU A 467 12.84 7.66 8.43
C LEU A 467 12.75 8.51 7.17
N ALA A 468 13.86 9.13 6.80
CA ALA A 468 13.90 10.03 5.66
C ALA A 468 14.08 9.29 4.33
N THR A 469 14.90 8.23 4.26
CA THR A 469 15.12 7.43 3.03
C THR A 469 15.90 6.14 3.34
N TYR A 470 15.73 5.12 2.50
CA TYR A 470 16.61 3.95 2.40
C TYR A 470 17.27 3.90 1.01
N ILE A 471 18.58 3.62 0.93
CA ILE A 471 19.34 3.54 -0.33
C ILE A 471 20.07 2.18 -0.44
N THR A 472 19.61 1.28 -1.30
CA THR A 472 20.29 0.02 -1.67
C THR A 472 21.50 0.28 -2.55
N GLU A 473 22.40 -0.72 -2.66
CA GLU A 473 23.55 -0.71 -3.58
C GLU A 473 23.17 -0.48 -5.06
N THR A 474 21.91 -0.73 -5.45
CA THR A 474 21.42 -0.51 -6.84
C THR A 474 20.75 0.86 -7.06
N GLY A 475 20.52 1.62 -5.99
CA GLY A 475 19.77 2.89 -6.03
C GLY A 475 18.25 2.74 -6.19
N ARG A 476 17.71 1.51 -6.27
CA ARG A 476 16.26 1.21 -6.44
C ARG A 476 15.72 0.59 -5.14
N ASN A 477 14.73 1.22 -4.49
CA ASN A 477 14.36 0.93 -3.09
C ASN A 477 12.85 0.85 -2.86
N TYR A 478 12.17 -0.13 -3.48
CA TYR A 478 10.70 -0.23 -3.42
C TYR A 478 10.23 -1.56 -2.85
N THR A 479 10.74 -1.96 -1.68
CA THR A 479 10.29 -3.21 -1.03
C THR A 479 9.94 -3.01 0.44
N THR A 480 8.84 -3.67 0.84
CA THR A 480 8.26 -3.77 2.20
C THR A 480 9.23 -4.25 3.28
N ASP A 481 10.36 -4.81 2.86
CA ASP A 481 11.49 -5.23 3.68
C ASP A 481 12.18 -4.11 4.48
N THR A 482 11.73 -2.86 4.32
CA THR A 482 12.52 -1.71 4.76
C THR A 482 12.06 -1.03 6.04
N LEU A 483 10.78 -1.00 6.45
CA LEU A 483 10.41 -0.57 7.82
C LEU A 483 9.07 -1.15 8.26
N ALA A 484 9.12 -2.26 8.96
CA ALA A 484 8.14 -2.45 10.02
C ALA A 484 8.52 -1.49 11.15
N PHE A 485 7.73 -0.43 11.38
CA PHE A 485 7.75 0.22 12.70
C PHE A 485 7.23 -0.81 13.70
N VAL A 486 8.14 -1.63 14.24
CA VAL A 486 7.88 -2.40 15.44
C VAL A 486 7.55 -1.37 16.52
N PRO A 487 6.52 -1.62 17.36
CA PRO A 487 6.06 -0.66 18.36
C PRO A 487 7.22 0.04 19.06
N LEU A 488 7.15 1.37 19.15
CA LEU A 488 7.98 2.14 20.06
C LEU A 488 7.82 1.51 21.45
N SER A 489 8.83 0.78 21.88
CA SER A 489 8.83 0.16 23.19
C SER A 489 9.67 1.04 24.09
N PHE A 490 9.07 1.48 25.18
CA PHE A 490 9.79 1.99 26.32
C PHE A 490 10.13 0.79 27.19
N SER A 491 11.36 0.28 27.09
CA SER A 491 11.91 -0.66 28.07
C SER A 491 13.15 -0.02 28.68
N ASP A 492 13.33 -0.21 29.99
CA ASP A 492 14.53 0.21 30.74
C ASP A 492 14.87 1.71 30.61
N GLY A 493 13.88 2.57 30.41
CA GLY A 493 14.07 4.02 30.29
C GLY A 493 14.51 4.50 28.90
N TRP A 494 14.42 3.64 27.87
CA TRP A 494 14.89 3.94 26.51
C TRP A 494 13.75 4.09 25.51
N LEU A 495 13.91 4.98 24.51
CA LEU A 495 13.10 4.95 23.29
C LEU A 495 13.67 3.90 22.34
N ILE A 496 13.25 2.63 22.47
CA ILE A 496 13.75 1.58 21.60
C ILE A 496 12.93 1.55 20.31
N ILE A 497 13.57 1.89 19.20
CA ILE A 497 13.02 1.76 17.85
C ILE A 497 13.66 0.54 17.21
N ASN A 498 12.95 -0.59 17.15
CA ASN A 498 13.47 -1.77 16.46
C ASN A 498 13.28 -1.57 14.96
N VAL A 499 14.37 -1.26 14.26
CA VAL A 499 14.43 -1.32 12.79
C VAL A 499 15.01 -2.68 12.41
N SER A 500 14.26 -3.50 11.67
CA SER A 500 14.77 -4.71 11.03
C SER A 500 15.02 -4.42 9.56
N MET A 501 16.23 -4.64 9.07
CA MET A 501 16.61 -4.48 7.67
C MET A 501 17.00 -5.85 7.10
N SER A 502 16.37 -6.28 6.01
CA SER A 502 16.69 -7.56 5.32
C SER A 502 17.74 -7.40 4.22
N VAL A 503 18.11 -6.16 3.86
CA VAL A 503 18.98 -5.84 2.72
C VAL A 503 20.03 -4.77 3.08
N LYS A 504 21.14 -4.75 2.33
CA LYS A 504 22.18 -3.73 2.48
C LYS A 504 21.72 -2.38 1.92
N GLY A 505 21.66 -1.35 2.78
CA GLY A 505 21.57 0.04 2.34
C GLY A 505 21.88 1.05 3.43
N GLN A 506 21.61 2.33 3.16
CA GLN A 506 21.80 3.43 4.10
C GLN A 506 20.49 3.81 4.79
N LEU A 507 20.48 3.89 6.12
CA LEU A 507 19.34 4.39 6.90
C LEU A 507 19.51 5.89 7.13
N HIS A 508 18.56 6.73 6.70
CA HIS A 508 18.54 8.14 7.05
C HIS A 508 17.59 8.41 8.21
N LEU A 509 18.16 8.70 9.38
CA LEU A 509 17.41 9.02 10.58
C LEU A 509 17.31 10.55 10.74
N TYR A 510 16.10 11.10 10.73
CA TYR A 510 15.91 12.51 11.10
C TYR A 510 15.77 12.63 12.61
N VAL A 511 16.66 13.41 13.23
CA VAL A 511 16.63 13.71 14.66
C VAL A 511 16.31 15.19 14.82
N PRO A 512 15.07 15.54 15.22
CA PRO A 512 14.58 16.92 15.23
C PRO A 512 15.04 17.74 16.43
N TRP A 513 15.67 17.11 17.43
CA TRP A 513 16.15 17.80 18.62
C TRP A 513 17.64 18.08 18.55
N THR A 514 18.04 19.19 19.16
CA THR A 514 19.42 19.70 19.19
C THR A 514 20.00 19.47 20.58
N ASP A 515 20.44 18.24 20.86
CA ASP A 515 21.07 17.89 22.13
C ASP A 515 22.31 17.01 21.96
N ASN A 516 23.16 16.97 22.98
CA ASN A 516 24.41 16.17 22.98
C ASN A 516 24.21 14.78 23.61
N TYR A 517 22.97 14.31 23.74
CA TYR A 517 22.62 13.17 24.61
C TYR A 517 21.93 12.04 23.87
N THR A 518 22.02 12.03 22.53
CA THR A 518 21.41 11.01 21.70
C THR A 518 22.48 10.07 21.15
N THR A 519 22.35 8.78 21.42
CA THR A 519 23.26 7.72 20.94
C THR A 519 22.48 6.71 20.11
N VAL A 520 22.96 6.41 18.92
CA VAL A 520 22.48 5.30 18.10
C VAL A 520 23.38 4.10 18.34
N ILE A 521 22.82 2.98 18.80
CA ILE A 521 23.52 1.70 18.93
C ILE A 521 23.15 0.82 17.75
N LEU A 522 24.14 0.44 16.97
CA LEU A 522 24.01 -0.46 15.83
C LEU A 522 23.95 -1.93 16.29
N PRO A 523 23.44 -2.85 15.45
CA PRO A 523 23.35 -4.28 15.79
C PRO A 523 24.68 -4.93 16.18
N ASN A 524 25.78 -4.41 15.64
CA ASN A 524 27.14 -4.86 15.95
C ASN A 524 27.71 -4.25 17.26
N GLY A 525 26.90 -3.51 18.02
CA GLY A 525 27.30 -2.82 19.25
C GLY A 525 27.99 -1.47 19.05
N THR A 526 28.19 -1.02 17.81
CA THR A 526 28.80 0.28 17.52
C THR A 526 27.90 1.41 18.00
N GLN A 527 28.46 2.38 18.71
CA GLN A 527 27.74 3.55 19.21
C GLN A 527 28.07 4.78 18.36
N ILE A 528 27.05 5.46 17.86
CA ILE A 528 27.16 6.74 17.16
C ILE A 528 26.51 7.80 18.05
N ILE A 529 27.33 8.65 18.64
CA ILE A 529 26.84 9.80 19.42
C ILE A 529 26.46 10.89 18.42
N LEU A 530 25.19 11.29 18.45
CA LEU A 530 24.68 12.37 17.62
C LEU A 530 25.04 13.68 18.30
N ASN A 531 26.08 14.33 17.78
CA ASN A 531 26.46 15.67 18.18
C ASN A 531 25.91 16.63 17.14
N GLN A 532 25.00 17.55 17.50
CA GLN A 532 25.05 18.98 17.12
C GLN A 532 23.76 19.79 17.39
N VAL A 533 23.99 21.10 17.35
CA VAL A 533 23.14 22.27 17.56
C VAL A 533 22.04 22.47 16.49
N THR A 534 21.89 21.54 15.53
CA THR A 534 20.87 21.60 14.46
C THR A 534 20.30 20.20 14.17
N PRO A 535 19.05 20.08 13.68
CA PRO A 535 18.49 18.81 13.25
C PRO A 535 19.39 18.12 12.21
N GLN A 536 19.68 16.85 12.40
CA GLN A 536 20.60 16.09 11.53
C GLN A 536 19.89 14.94 10.83
N ILE A 537 20.35 14.66 9.61
CA ILE A 537 20.12 13.38 8.93
C ILE A 537 21.34 12.51 9.22
N VAL A 538 21.13 11.42 9.95
CA VAL A 538 22.18 10.46 10.28
C VAL A 538 22.14 9.33 9.25
N THR A 539 23.23 9.14 8.52
CA THR A 539 23.39 8.03 7.57
C THR A 539 24.04 6.85 8.28
N LEU A 540 23.29 5.76 8.49
CA LEU A 540 23.83 4.53 9.08
C LEU A 540 24.32 3.57 8.00
N PRO A 541 25.49 2.93 8.19
CA PRO A 541 25.98 1.90 7.27
C PRO A 541 25.07 0.66 7.28
N SER A 542 25.13 -0.13 6.21
CA SER A 542 24.34 -1.35 6.05
C SER A 542 24.66 -2.38 7.14
N ILE A 543 23.73 -2.61 8.05
CA ILE A 543 23.87 -3.64 9.09
C ILE A 543 22.53 -4.36 9.25
N MET A 544 22.53 -5.68 9.11
CA MET A 544 21.35 -6.50 9.44
C MET A 544 21.21 -6.59 10.96
N GLY A 545 20.01 -6.35 11.48
CA GLY A 545 19.66 -6.53 12.89
C GLY A 545 19.02 -5.30 13.52
N ILE A 546 18.85 -5.34 14.84
CA ILE A 546 18.14 -4.32 15.61
C ILE A 546 19.04 -3.09 15.84
N ILE A 547 18.62 -1.93 15.34
CA ILE A 547 19.16 -0.63 15.74
C ILE A 547 18.46 -0.21 17.04
N LYS A 548 19.18 0.35 18.00
CA LYS A 548 18.59 0.96 19.21
C LYS A 548 18.91 2.44 19.23
N LEU A 549 17.90 3.26 19.47
CA LEU A 549 18.09 4.66 19.76
C LEU A 549 18.02 4.91 21.25
N ILE A 550 18.95 5.72 21.72
CA ILE A 550 19.08 6.11 23.10
C ILE A 550 19.05 7.63 23.11
N HIS A 551 18.18 8.20 23.92
CA HIS A 551 18.17 9.61 24.23
C HIS A 551 18.27 9.72 25.76
N GLY A 552 18.98 10.73 26.29
CA GLY A 552 19.09 11.00 27.73
C GLY A 552 20.52 10.97 28.30
N CYS A 553 20.71 11.61 29.46
CA CYS A 553 21.98 11.61 30.19
C CYS A 553 22.12 10.32 31.01
N LYS A 554 23.21 9.57 30.84
CA LYS A 554 23.54 8.40 31.68
C LYS A 554 24.66 8.74 32.67
N TYR A 555 24.40 8.56 33.95
CA TYR A 555 25.43 8.62 35.00
C TYR A 555 25.26 7.43 35.95
N GLY A 556 26.21 6.50 35.95
CA GLY A 556 26.05 5.21 36.65
C GLY A 556 24.88 4.41 36.07
N ASP A 557 23.97 3.93 36.93
CA ASP A 557 22.75 3.18 36.54
C ASP A 557 21.48 4.06 36.60
N VAL A 558 21.63 5.37 36.74
CA VAL A 558 20.54 6.35 36.72
C VAL A 558 20.55 7.12 35.40
N TYR A 559 19.36 7.27 34.82
CA TYR A 559 19.15 7.95 33.56
C TYR A 559 18.20 9.12 33.77
N PHE A 560 18.49 10.29 33.19
CA PHE A 560 17.57 11.41 33.31
C PHE A 560 17.45 12.27 32.05
N PHE A 561 16.32 12.96 31.97
CA PHE A 561 15.82 13.72 30.84
C PHE A 561 15.26 15.05 31.32
N THR A 562 15.58 16.15 30.64
CA THR A 562 15.02 17.47 30.93
C THR A 562 14.98 18.34 29.68
N LYS A 563 14.02 19.25 29.59
CA LYS A 563 13.98 20.30 28.55
C LYS A 563 14.95 21.44 28.83
N SER A 564 15.38 21.55 30.07
CA SER A 564 16.13 22.69 30.57
C SER A 564 17.62 22.41 30.44
N GLU A 565 18.39 23.44 30.13
CA GLU A 565 19.83 23.34 29.96
C GLU A 565 20.45 22.79 31.25
N ILE A 566 21.28 21.75 31.13
CA ILE A 566 22.01 21.18 32.26
C ILE A 566 23.35 21.93 32.35
N LEU A 567 23.54 22.72 33.40
CA LEU A 567 24.80 23.44 33.63
C LEU A 567 25.88 22.49 34.15
N THR A 568 25.49 21.59 35.04
CA THR A 568 26.35 20.56 35.60
C THR A 568 25.51 19.40 36.13
N SER A 569 26.08 18.21 36.12
CA SER A 569 25.48 17.05 36.77
C SER A 569 26.56 16.06 37.19
N SER A 570 26.28 15.32 38.26
CA SER A 570 27.17 14.28 38.77
C SER A 570 26.37 13.20 39.46
N PHE A 571 26.92 11.99 39.51
CA PHE A 571 26.32 10.87 40.21
C PHE A 571 27.36 10.23 41.12
N SER A 572 27.04 10.12 42.40
CA SER A 572 27.69 9.21 43.33
C SER A 572 26.91 7.88 43.36
N LYS A 573 27.42 6.84 44.02
CA LYS A 573 26.74 5.52 44.08
C LYS A 573 25.27 5.58 44.52
N THR A 574 24.84 6.63 45.20
CA THR A 574 23.50 6.74 45.81
C THR A 574 22.89 8.13 45.69
N GLN A 575 23.53 9.06 44.99
CA GLN A 575 23.02 10.43 44.82
C GLN A 575 23.24 10.94 43.40
N LEU A 576 22.18 11.49 42.81
CA LEU A 576 22.22 12.24 41.57
C LEU A 576 22.14 13.74 41.89
N TYR A 577 23.12 14.51 41.42
CA TYR A 577 23.12 15.96 41.40
C TYR A 577 22.87 16.45 39.97
N VAL A 578 21.92 17.37 39.79
CA VAL A 578 21.65 18.03 38.51
C VAL A 578 21.38 19.50 38.74
N GLU A 579 22.10 20.37 38.04
CA GLU A 579 21.86 21.81 38.02
C GLU A 579 21.24 22.23 36.69
N LEU A 580 20.01 22.73 36.78
CA LEU A 580 19.21 23.13 35.62
C LEU A 580 19.20 24.65 35.46
N SER A 581 19.32 25.12 34.22
CA SER A 581 19.08 26.51 33.83
C SER A 581 17.81 26.63 32.98
N ALA A 582 16.94 27.58 33.36
CA ALA A 582 15.76 27.96 32.59
C ALA A 582 15.39 29.42 32.92
N PRO A 583 14.60 30.11 32.06
CA PRO A 583 14.12 31.46 32.35
C PRO A 583 13.40 31.57 33.70
N GLY A 584 13.60 32.70 34.38
CA GLY A 584 12.95 32.97 35.66
C GLY A 584 11.42 32.94 35.55
N GLY A 585 10.77 32.32 36.54
CA GLY A 585 9.32 32.12 36.60
C GLY A 585 8.82 30.85 35.93
N VAL A 586 9.67 30.09 35.22
CA VAL A 586 9.29 28.86 34.49
C VAL A 586 9.52 27.62 35.35
N ASP A 587 8.65 26.62 35.23
CA ASP A 587 8.86 25.30 35.81
C ASP A 587 9.63 24.40 34.84
N SER A 588 10.63 23.68 35.35
CA SER A 588 11.28 22.59 34.63
C SER A 588 10.87 21.26 35.22
N THR A 589 10.77 20.24 34.37
CA THR A 589 10.54 18.86 34.81
C THR A 589 11.72 18.00 34.36
N ILE A 590 12.38 17.36 35.33
CA ILE A 590 13.29 16.25 35.09
C ILE A 590 12.50 14.95 35.20
N VAL A 591 12.69 14.05 34.24
CA VAL A 591 12.27 12.66 34.33
C VAL A 591 13.51 11.80 34.56
N ILE A 592 13.50 10.97 35.59
CA ILE A 592 14.63 10.17 36.05
C ILE A 592 14.19 8.71 36.08
N TYR A 593 14.78 7.87 35.23
CA TYR A 593 14.62 6.43 35.32
C TYR A 593 15.58 5.89 36.39
N THR A 594 14.99 5.32 37.44
CA THR A 594 15.72 4.97 38.67
C THR A 594 16.30 3.56 38.66
N SER A 595 16.04 2.78 37.62
CA SER A 595 16.51 1.39 37.43
C SER A 595 16.47 0.54 38.72
N ASP A 596 17.61 0.14 39.27
CA ASP A 596 17.74 -0.71 40.46
C ASP A 596 17.61 0.05 41.79
N TYR A 597 17.63 1.39 41.76
CA TYR A 597 17.56 2.22 42.97
C TYR A 597 16.14 2.40 43.50
N GLY A 598 15.11 2.22 42.65
CA GLY A 598 13.72 2.35 43.07
C GLY A 598 13.33 3.78 43.46
N ARG A 599 12.37 3.91 44.39
CA ARG A 599 11.89 5.21 44.87
C ARG A 599 12.99 5.92 45.68
N PRO A 600 13.34 7.19 45.37
CA PRO A 600 14.31 7.94 46.17
C PRO A 600 13.81 8.21 47.59
N THR A 601 14.73 8.32 48.53
CA THR A 601 14.44 8.70 49.92
C THR A 601 14.24 10.20 50.04
N VAL A 602 15.01 11.00 49.30
CA VAL A 602 14.96 12.46 49.31
C VAL A 602 15.14 13.02 47.92
N VAL A 603 14.30 13.99 47.56
CA VAL A 603 14.54 14.93 46.46
C VAL A 603 14.57 16.32 47.04
N LYS A 604 15.65 17.07 46.84
CA LYS A 604 15.79 18.42 47.40
C LYS A 604 16.48 19.37 46.45
N ARG A 605 16.22 20.66 46.60
CA ARG A 605 17.02 21.72 45.99
C ARG A 605 18.12 22.15 46.96
N THR A 606 19.35 22.28 46.49
CA THR A 606 20.48 22.66 47.36
C THR A 606 20.68 24.17 47.47
N ASP A 607 20.12 24.96 46.56
CA ASP A 607 20.13 26.43 46.59
C ASP A 607 19.36 26.99 47.80
N THR A 608 18.28 26.33 48.18
CA THR A 608 17.33 26.74 49.21
C THR A 608 17.30 25.77 50.39
N GLY A 609 17.90 24.58 50.25
CA GLY A 609 17.79 23.49 51.20
C GLY A 609 16.39 22.83 51.25
N LYS A 610 15.46 23.26 50.39
CA LYS A 610 14.07 22.77 50.37
C LYS A 610 14.00 21.32 49.90
N ILE A 611 13.45 20.45 50.73
CA ILE A 611 13.00 19.12 50.32
C ILE A 611 11.73 19.30 49.49
N LEU A 612 11.69 18.70 48.30
CA LEU A 612 10.57 18.80 47.38
C LEU A 612 9.38 17.95 47.85
N ASP A 613 8.18 18.46 47.64
CA ASP A 613 6.94 17.81 48.08
C ASP A 613 6.64 16.55 47.25
N VAL A 614 6.22 15.46 47.89
CA VAL A 614 5.78 14.25 47.18
C VAL A 614 4.33 14.42 46.74
N VAL A 615 4.04 14.21 45.46
CA VAL A 615 2.67 14.20 44.94
C VAL A 615 2.24 12.80 44.50
N PRO A 616 0.95 12.44 44.56
CA PRO A 616 0.49 11.06 44.39
C PRO A 616 0.30 10.62 42.92
N SER A 617 0.29 11.55 41.95
CA SER A 617 0.15 11.23 40.52
C SER A 617 0.75 12.30 39.62
N LEU A 618 0.93 11.98 38.33
CA LEU A 618 1.34 12.95 37.31
C LEU A 618 0.37 14.15 37.20
N SER A 619 -0.94 13.93 37.34
CA SER A 619 -1.91 15.04 37.28
C SER A 619 -1.73 16.04 38.42
N HIS A 620 -1.23 15.62 39.57
CA HIS A 620 -0.89 16.52 40.67
C HIS A 620 0.45 17.23 40.40
N LEU A 621 1.42 16.55 39.78
CA LEU A 621 2.68 17.17 39.36
C LEU A 621 2.43 18.37 38.41
N ASP A 622 1.39 18.30 37.57
CA ASP A 622 1.01 19.43 36.69
C ASP A 622 0.49 20.64 37.47
N GLN A 623 -0.15 20.42 38.63
CA GLN A 623 -0.81 21.47 39.44
C GLN A 623 0.14 22.15 40.43
N TYR A 624 1.17 21.46 40.89
CA TYR A 624 2.12 21.96 41.89
C TYR A 624 3.49 22.27 41.28
N THR A 625 4.35 22.94 42.04
CA THR A 625 5.77 23.15 41.70
C THR A 625 6.63 22.79 42.90
N ASP A 626 7.94 22.64 42.69
CA ASP A 626 8.89 22.13 43.68
C ASP A 626 8.40 20.82 44.31
N CYS A 627 8.03 19.89 43.46
CA CYS A 627 7.43 18.62 43.85
C CYS A 627 7.95 17.47 42.98
N TRP A 628 7.69 16.24 43.41
CA TRP A 628 8.06 15.05 42.67
C TRP A 628 7.06 13.92 42.82
N TYR A 629 6.99 13.07 41.79
CA TYR A 629 6.15 11.88 41.72
C TYR A 629 7.00 10.67 41.34
N TYR A 630 6.76 9.52 41.97
CA TYR A 630 7.42 8.27 41.60
C TYR A 630 6.39 7.25 41.13
N ASN A 631 6.56 6.78 39.89
CA ASN A 631 5.80 5.67 39.33
C ASN A 631 6.56 4.36 39.58
N SER A 632 6.01 3.50 40.44
CA SER A 632 6.61 2.20 40.78
C SER A 632 6.51 1.17 39.66
N GLU A 633 5.48 1.25 38.80
CA GLU A 633 5.30 0.31 37.68
C GLU A 633 6.37 0.54 36.61
N THR A 634 6.65 1.81 36.30
CA THR A 634 7.63 2.20 35.29
C THR A 634 8.99 2.57 35.87
N LYS A 635 9.18 2.40 37.20
CA LYS A 635 10.39 2.81 37.95
C LYS A 635 10.89 4.22 37.63
N THR A 636 9.97 5.14 37.38
CA THR A 636 10.26 6.50 36.88
C THR A 636 9.95 7.54 37.94
N LEU A 637 10.91 8.41 38.22
CA LEU A 637 10.81 9.57 39.08
C LEU A 637 10.62 10.83 38.22
N TYR A 638 9.65 11.67 38.56
CA TYR A 638 9.41 12.96 37.93
C TYR A 638 9.68 14.03 38.97
N VAL A 639 10.55 14.99 38.66
CA VAL A 639 10.93 16.09 39.56
C VAL A 639 10.62 17.41 38.87
N LYS A 640 9.74 18.22 39.46
CA LYS A 640 9.35 19.53 38.94
C LYS A 640 9.85 20.63 39.86
N VAL A 641 10.54 21.63 39.32
CA VAL A 641 11.11 22.75 40.07
C VAL A 641 10.81 24.10 39.41
N ARG A 642 10.58 25.14 40.22
CA ARG A 642 10.43 26.52 39.74
C ARG A 642 11.78 27.21 39.63
N HIS A 643 12.05 27.82 38.47
CA HIS A 643 13.27 28.59 38.24
C HIS A 643 13.09 30.04 38.68
N HIS A 644 14.06 30.53 39.45
CA HIS A 644 14.33 31.96 39.64
C HIS A 644 15.75 32.31 39.14
N SER A 645 16.63 31.31 39.16
CA SER A 645 17.98 31.25 38.62
C SER A 645 18.25 29.79 38.19
N ALA A 646 19.52 29.43 38.00
CA ALA A 646 19.92 28.03 37.98
C ALA A 646 19.45 27.32 39.27
N VAL A 647 18.94 26.10 39.14
CA VAL A 647 18.37 25.30 40.22
C VAL A 647 19.16 23.99 40.36
N PRO A 648 19.96 23.84 41.42
CA PRO A 648 20.65 22.60 41.74
C PRO A 648 19.76 21.65 42.55
N ILE A 649 19.61 20.43 42.06
CA ILE A 649 18.73 19.37 42.59
C ILE A 649 19.60 18.19 43.01
N ILE A 650 19.32 17.64 44.19
CA ILE A 650 19.81 16.34 44.63
C ILE A 650 18.64 15.36 44.71
N VAL A 651 18.82 14.20 44.09
CA VAL A 651 18.02 13.00 44.31
C VAL A 651 18.91 12.00 45.04
N SER A 652 18.49 11.59 46.24
CA SER A 652 19.22 10.63 47.08
C SER A 652 18.43 9.36 47.27
N TRP A 653 19.14 8.24 47.19
CA TRP A 653 18.69 6.90 47.58
C TRP A 653 19.46 6.39 48.79
N GLU A 654 20.25 7.25 49.44
CA GLU A 654 20.87 6.91 50.70
C GLU A 654 19.77 6.65 51.73
N PRO A 655 19.93 5.61 52.58
CA PRO A 655 19.14 5.51 53.79
C PRO A 655 19.25 6.85 54.50
N LEU A 656 18.12 7.44 54.89
CA LEU A 656 18.16 8.56 55.82
C LEU A 656 19.02 8.10 56.99
N GLU A 657 20.13 8.79 57.28
CA GLU A 657 20.79 8.62 58.56
C GLU A 657 19.70 8.85 59.58
N VAL A 658 19.28 7.74 60.19
CA VAL A 658 18.58 7.79 61.44
C VAL A 658 19.66 8.37 62.33
N GLU A 659 19.65 9.70 62.54
CA GLU A 659 19.95 10.20 63.86
C GLU A 659 19.23 9.22 64.76
N GLU A 660 19.98 8.43 65.52
CA GLU A 660 19.39 7.63 66.58
C GLU A 660 18.64 8.65 67.45
N ALA A 661 17.38 8.87 67.10
CA ALA A 661 16.34 9.20 68.02
C ALA A 661 16.45 8.06 69.00
N SER A 662 17.24 8.32 70.06
CA SER A 662 17.51 7.46 71.19
C SER A 662 16.31 6.55 71.31
N ALA A 663 16.49 5.26 71.01
CA ALA A 663 15.40 4.31 70.93
C ALA A 663 14.45 4.64 72.07
N PHE A 664 13.26 5.16 71.74
CA PHE A 664 12.25 5.52 72.72
C PHE A 664 11.74 4.16 73.20
N THR A 665 12.53 3.58 74.10
CA THR A 665 12.35 2.22 74.58
C THR A 665 10.95 2.13 75.14
N ARG A 666 10.31 0.98 74.90
CA ARG A 666 8.95 0.64 75.35
C ARG A 666 8.68 0.94 76.84
N VAL A 667 9.73 1.15 77.63
CA VAL A 667 9.73 1.60 79.03
C VAL A 667 9.26 3.06 79.23
N GLN A 668 9.40 3.94 78.23
CA GLN A 668 8.96 5.34 78.35
C GLN A 668 7.45 5.52 78.14
N TRP A 669 6.81 4.73 77.28
CA TRP A 669 5.34 4.79 77.11
C TRP A 669 4.59 4.44 78.40
N GLU A 670 5.07 3.48 79.19
CA GLU A 670 4.50 3.16 80.50
C GLU A 670 4.68 4.31 81.52
N LYS A 671 5.83 5.00 81.49
CA LYS A 671 6.07 6.19 82.34
C LYS A 671 5.22 7.38 81.93
N TYR A 672 5.06 7.67 80.64
CA TYR A 672 4.18 8.76 80.17
C TYR A 672 2.70 8.41 80.36
N LEU A 673 2.28 7.15 80.18
CA LEU A 673 0.93 6.72 80.57
C LEU A 673 0.69 6.91 82.07
N LEU A 674 1.66 6.55 82.93
CA LEU A 674 1.57 6.78 84.38
C LEU A 674 1.54 8.26 84.73
N ILE A 675 2.37 9.10 84.10
CA ILE A 675 2.41 10.55 84.32
C ILE A 675 1.11 11.23 83.84
N ILE A 676 0.41 10.70 82.84
CA ILE A 676 -0.88 11.23 82.37
C ILE A 676 -2.05 10.65 83.18
N LEU A 677 -2.02 9.37 83.55
CA LEU A 677 -3.09 8.71 84.30
C LEU A 677 -3.12 9.12 85.77
N ILE A 678 -1.98 9.38 86.43
CA ILE A 678 -1.95 9.76 87.85
C ILE A 678 -2.69 11.10 88.10
N PRO A 679 -2.44 12.19 87.35
CA PRO A 679 -3.21 13.42 87.47
C PRO A 679 -4.68 13.22 87.09
N LEU A 680 -4.97 12.41 86.06
CA LEU A 680 -6.35 12.18 85.62
C LEU A 680 -7.19 11.45 86.69
N VAL A 681 -6.61 10.42 87.31
CA VAL A 681 -7.22 9.70 88.44
C VAL A 681 -7.32 10.60 89.68
N ALA A 682 -6.31 11.44 89.95
CA ALA A 682 -6.38 12.41 91.04
C ALA A 682 -7.51 13.43 90.82
N VAL A 683 -7.71 13.93 89.59
CA VAL A 683 -8.82 14.83 89.23
C VAL A 683 -10.17 14.13 89.36
N ILE A 684 -10.29 12.86 88.95
CA ILE A 684 -11.52 12.08 89.11
C ILE A 684 -11.84 11.83 90.59
N ILE A 685 -10.83 11.51 91.41
CA ILE A 685 -11.00 11.34 92.86
C ILE A 685 -11.36 12.67 93.53
N LEU A 686 -10.73 13.79 93.14
CA LEU A 686 -11.08 15.12 93.63
C LEU A 686 -12.49 15.51 93.23
N ALA A 687 -12.91 15.25 91.98
CA ALA A 687 -14.26 15.50 91.52
C ALA A 687 -15.28 14.62 92.27
N ALA A 688 -14.98 13.35 92.52
CA ALA A 688 -15.83 12.46 93.31
C ALA A 688 -15.91 12.92 94.78
N ALA A 689 -14.79 13.31 95.38
CA ALA A 689 -14.74 13.82 96.75
C ALA A 689 -15.47 15.17 96.89
N LEU A 690 -15.35 16.07 95.91
CA LEU A 690 -16.12 17.31 95.83
C LEU A 690 -17.61 17.03 95.66
N THR A 691 -17.97 16.03 94.86
CA THR A 691 -19.38 15.62 94.66
C THR A 691 -19.96 15.03 95.95
N ILE A 692 -19.19 14.20 96.66
CA ILE A 692 -19.60 13.62 97.96
C ILE A 692 -19.67 14.72 99.03
N TRP A 693 -18.71 15.64 99.08
CA TRP A 693 -18.72 16.78 99.98
C TRP A 693 -19.91 17.71 99.71
N TYR A 694 -20.19 18.01 98.45
CA TYR A 694 -21.34 18.82 98.03
C TYR A 694 -22.66 18.12 98.38
N LYS A 695 -22.78 16.81 98.15
CA LYS A 695 -23.96 16.02 98.56
C LYS A 695 -24.14 15.95 100.08
N LYS A 696 -23.05 15.86 100.87
CA LYS A 696 -23.11 15.92 102.34
C LYS A 696 -23.53 17.30 102.86
N ARG A 697 -23.16 18.37 102.15
CA ARG A 697 -23.50 19.75 102.53
C ARG A 697 -24.93 20.17 102.16
N GLN A 698 -25.62 19.42 101.29
CA GLN A 698 -27.06 19.58 101.05
C GLN A 698 -27.92 18.69 101.96
N ALA A 699 -27.31 17.77 102.73
CA ALA A 699 -27.98 16.90 103.68
C ALA A 699 -27.86 17.39 105.15
N VAL A 700 -27.32 18.60 105.33
CA VAL A 700 -27.32 19.41 106.57
C VAL A 700 -27.94 20.75 106.18
#